data_AF-A0A542XPU7-F1
#
_entry.id   AF-A0A542XPU7-F1
#
_cell.length_a   1.000
_cell.length_b   1.000
_cell.length_c   1.000
_cell.angle_alpha   90.00
_cell.angle_beta   90.00
_cell.angle_gamma   90.00
#
_symmetry.space_group_name_H-M   'P 1'
#
loop_
_entity.id
_entity.type
_entity.pdbx_description
1 polymer ?
#
loop_
_entity_poly.entity_id
_entity_poly.type
_entity_poly.pdbx_seq_one_letter_code
_entity_poly.pdbx_strand_id
1 'polypeptide(L)'
;MARAVAGSDPVPDGEHGFTAKVMFGSEQACTGALVDQDWVLTAKNCFSDGTGPVVRGAPGKPTYALIGRTDLTGTAGQERAVVAVAPHPDRNLALARLSEPVTDITPVGLADTAPADSETLTVAGYGRTATEWVPDRLHAAAFTVQDVATTTVGLVGASAGATICKGDAGGPVFRDAEGAPALVAVSNTSWQKGCLGETETRDGATATRVEDLAAWIGEQTADVQIFGVLSDGRLTYSVIDSSTGDLRADRQSTASLGFTPKAMATLNEDTILITDTDGKMYRVDVTGTDPLTFTTTWVMNGWTPYDRLAYDGYGSLYGILEGTDELRRRTLTTEKPSSAEHIGRATSMGTGFSLTSITSPGAGRILGNADGRLLSYTIHGNGAEAWSRDDLASTGWSGPTHLLSPGGGHYYARSSTGRLDRYRDANPFDGSGSDIQSFPNDPVSSSGWDQALLSARPWTGLMSVYGVNAEGRLSYTALDPVTGAKVVSTVSAQTLGFTPKALATLNSDTLLVTSTTGSLYRVDITGTQPLTFTRTAERLGGGWSHDLLVYDGYGSLFGRAGGTWLRYTVTKAKPADPATDLIDRTEIVSSGFDVPTLTATGEGRLLATYTDGKLIAYTAVGANDWSRADLATSGWADATSLFSPGGGLYYRRDANGVVTGYVDTSPFNGSGTDITPYTPTGTTSSGWDPILSAQPHNSWPDNTRRF
;
A
#
# COMPACT_ATOMS: atom_id res chain seq x y z
N MET A 1 -3.61 -30.94 -45.48
CA MET A 1 -2.58 -31.28 -44.48
C MET A 1 -1.34 -30.46 -44.81
N ALA A 2 -1.18 -29.29 -44.18
CA ALA A 2 -0.02 -28.42 -44.37
C ALA A 2 0.94 -28.68 -43.20
N ARG A 3 2.22 -28.93 -43.52
CA ARG A 3 3.28 -29.24 -42.57
C ARG A 3 3.70 -27.98 -41.83
N ALA A 4 3.59 -27.99 -40.50
CA ALA A 4 4.16 -27.01 -39.58
C ALA A 4 5.61 -27.42 -39.23
N VAL A 5 6.59 -26.54 -39.49
CA VAL A 5 7.98 -26.46 -38.97
C VAL A 5 8.51 -25.10 -39.46
N ALA A 6 9.16 -24.17 -38.76
CA ALA A 6 9.59 -23.87 -37.38
C ALA A 6 9.91 -22.34 -37.35
N GLY A 7 10.11 -21.63 -36.24
CA GLY A 7 10.75 -22.04 -35.00
C GLY A 7 10.50 -21.12 -33.79
N SER A 8 9.23 -20.79 -33.54
CA SER A 8 8.74 -20.43 -32.21
C SER A 8 7.50 -21.28 -31.93
N ASP A 9 7.57 -22.18 -30.96
CA ASP A 9 6.48 -23.11 -30.68
C ASP A 9 5.47 -22.44 -29.75
N PRO A 10 4.15 -22.54 -30.01
CA PRO A 10 3.14 -22.14 -29.04
C PRO A 10 3.34 -22.91 -27.75
N VAL A 11 3.48 -22.18 -26.64
CA VAL A 11 3.71 -22.76 -25.32
C VAL A 11 2.43 -23.48 -24.85
N PRO A 12 2.51 -24.70 -24.26
CA PRO A 12 1.39 -25.36 -23.62
C PRO A 12 0.82 -24.57 -22.43
N ASP A 13 -0.48 -24.78 -22.14
CA ASP A 13 -1.11 -24.09 -21.01
C ASP A 13 -0.41 -24.46 -19.68
N GLY A 14 -0.12 -23.44 -18.87
CA GLY A 14 0.51 -23.61 -17.55
C GLY A 14 2.05 -23.64 -17.57
N GLU A 15 2.69 -23.65 -18.74
CA GLU A 15 4.15 -23.53 -18.85
C GLU A 15 4.61 -22.07 -18.86
N HIS A 16 5.80 -21.84 -18.31
CA HIS A 16 6.46 -20.52 -18.22
C HIS A 16 5.58 -19.39 -17.65
N GLY A 17 4.75 -19.71 -16.64
CA GLY A 17 3.77 -18.78 -16.06
C GLY A 17 4.36 -17.48 -15.49
N PHE A 18 5.67 -17.45 -15.19
CA PHE A 18 6.37 -16.21 -14.82
C PHE A 18 6.49 -15.20 -15.98
N THR A 19 6.24 -15.61 -17.23
CA THR A 19 6.29 -14.69 -18.37
C THR A 19 5.09 -13.74 -18.34
N ALA A 20 5.36 -12.46 -18.51
CA ALA A 20 4.36 -11.40 -18.47
C ALA A 20 4.22 -10.71 -19.83
N LYS A 21 3.00 -10.34 -20.21
CA LYS A 21 2.76 -9.35 -21.26
C LYS A 21 2.63 -7.98 -20.61
N VAL A 22 3.50 -7.04 -20.96
CA VAL A 22 3.52 -5.68 -20.41
C VAL A 22 2.98 -4.72 -21.46
N MET A 23 1.93 -3.98 -21.12
CA MET A 23 1.27 -3.03 -22.00
C MET A 23 1.47 -1.62 -21.48
N PHE A 24 2.14 -0.76 -22.27
CA PHE A 24 2.38 0.64 -21.97
C PHE A 24 1.50 1.53 -22.86
N GLY A 25 0.44 2.09 -22.29
CA GLY A 25 -0.65 2.68 -23.06
C GLY A 25 -1.38 1.62 -23.91
N SER A 26 -2.01 2.05 -25.00
CA SER A 26 -2.83 1.19 -25.86
C SER A 26 -2.08 0.52 -27.01
N GLU A 27 -0.86 0.96 -27.32
CA GLU A 27 -0.18 0.61 -28.58
C GLU A 27 1.17 -0.11 -28.38
N GLN A 28 1.80 0.02 -27.21
CA GLN A 28 3.12 -0.53 -26.97
C GLN A 28 3.04 -1.78 -26.10
N ALA A 29 3.26 -2.93 -26.73
CA ALA A 29 3.37 -4.23 -26.07
C ALA A 29 4.83 -4.64 -25.94
N CYS A 30 5.20 -5.12 -24.76
CA CYS A 30 6.45 -5.78 -24.45
C CYS A 30 6.17 -7.11 -23.74
N THR A 31 7.24 -7.87 -23.54
CA THR A 31 7.25 -9.03 -22.66
C THR A 31 8.02 -8.69 -21.38
N GLY A 32 7.79 -9.43 -20.29
CA GLY A 32 8.50 -9.32 -19.02
C GLY A 32 8.60 -10.67 -18.30
N ALA A 33 9.24 -10.68 -17.14
CA ALA A 33 9.33 -11.84 -16.25
C ALA A 33 9.00 -11.46 -14.81
N LEU A 34 8.09 -12.17 -14.16
CA LEU A 34 7.82 -12.05 -12.73
C LEU A 34 9.05 -12.55 -11.95
N VAL A 35 9.73 -11.66 -11.24
CA VAL A 35 10.96 -11.95 -10.47
C VAL A 35 10.75 -11.86 -8.96
N ASP A 36 9.66 -11.21 -8.54
CA ASP A 36 9.12 -11.20 -7.18
C ASP A 36 7.59 -11.10 -7.28
N GLN A 37 6.85 -11.42 -6.22
CA GLN A 37 5.38 -11.38 -6.21
C GLN A 37 4.83 -10.00 -6.61
N ASP A 38 5.56 -8.93 -6.32
CA ASP A 38 5.17 -7.56 -6.63
C ASP A 38 5.88 -6.98 -7.86
N TRP A 39 6.79 -7.71 -8.52
CA TRP A 39 7.69 -7.11 -9.50
C TRP A 39 7.90 -7.94 -10.77
N VAL A 40 7.70 -7.26 -11.91
CA VAL A 40 8.07 -7.76 -13.24
C VAL A 40 9.35 -7.07 -13.71
N LEU A 41 10.37 -7.86 -14.09
CA LEU A 41 11.56 -7.37 -14.78
C LEU A 41 11.30 -7.34 -16.29
N THR A 42 11.61 -6.22 -16.94
CA THR A 42 11.45 -6.03 -18.39
C THR A 42 12.52 -5.05 -18.91
N ALA A 43 12.48 -4.74 -20.20
CA ALA A 43 13.38 -3.77 -20.80
C ALA A 43 12.97 -2.33 -20.49
N LYS A 44 13.94 -1.46 -20.18
CA LYS A 44 13.66 -0.05 -19.79
C LYS A 44 12.93 0.73 -20.89
N ASN A 45 13.28 0.48 -22.15
CA ASN A 45 12.61 1.09 -23.31
C ASN A 45 11.12 0.72 -23.45
N CYS A 46 10.61 -0.29 -22.76
CA CYS A 46 9.19 -0.62 -22.74
C CYS A 46 8.31 0.48 -22.12
N PHE A 47 8.91 1.36 -21.30
CA PHE A 47 8.23 2.50 -20.67
C PHE A 47 8.62 3.86 -21.27
N SER A 48 9.30 3.86 -22.42
CA SER A 48 9.66 5.09 -23.12
C SER A 48 8.55 5.50 -24.09
N ASP A 49 8.20 6.78 -24.09
CA ASP A 49 7.33 7.39 -25.10
C ASP A 49 8.12 8.14 -26.18
N GLY A 50 9.45 8.08 -26.15
CA GLY A 50 10.35 8.78 -27.07
C GLY A 50 10.57 10.26 -26.76
N THR A 51 9.94 10.83 -25.73
CA THR A 51 10.02 12.27 -25.40
C THR A 51 11.07 12.59 -24.33
N GLY A 52 11.52 11.58 -23.57
CA GLY A 52 12.50 11.75 -22.50
C GLY A 52 13.01 10.42 -21.92
N PRO A 53 13.93 10.48 -20.94
CA PRO A 53 14.37 9.30 -20.23
C PRO A 53 13.25 8.71 -19.37
N VAL A 54 13.24 7.39 -19.24
CA VAL A 54 12.39 6.71 -18.24
C VAL A 54 12.94 7.04 -16.86
N VAL A 55 12.11 7.66 -16.03
CA VAL A 55 12.45 8.04 -14.66
C VAL A 55 11.80 7.09 -13.66
N ARG A 56 12.36 7.02 -12.45
CA ARG A 56 11.75 6.29 -11.34
C ARG A 56 10.41 6.92 -10.97
N GLY A 57 9.40 6.10 -10.70
CA GLY A 57 8.08 6.55 -10.24
C GLY A 57 6.95 5.93 -11.07
N ALA A 58 5.76 6.53 -11.02
CA ALA A 58 4.62 6.06 -11.80
C ALA A 58 4.94 6.06 -13.32
N PRO A 59 4.45 5.07 -14.08
CA PRO A 59 4.66 5.05 -15.53
C PRO A 59 3.99 6.27 -16.21
N GLY A 60 4.62 6.81 -17.25
CA GLY A 60 4.11 7.99 -17.97
C GLY A 60 2.79 7.78 -18.73
N LYS A 61 2.30 6.53 -18.83
CA LYS A 61 1.02 6.15 -19.43
C LYS A 61 0.36 5.04 -18.59
N PRO A 62 -0.97 4.88 -18.66
CA PRO A 62 -1.65 3.72 -18.06
C PRO A 62 -0.98 2.42 -18.53
N THR A 63 -0.58 1.60 -17.57
CA THR A 63 0.24 0.42 -17.82
C THR A 63 -0.30 -0.76 -17.04
N TYR A 64 -0.36 -1.93 -17.67
CA TYR A 64 -0.74 -3.17 -17.02
C TYR A 64 0.16 -4.33 -17.44
N ALA A 65 0.24 -5.34 -16.59
CA ALA A 65 0.90 -6.60 -16.85
C ALA A 65 -0.12 -7.75 -16.76
N LEU A 66 -0.07 -8.66 -17.73
CA LEU A 66 -0.76 -9.95 -17.69
C LEU A 66 0.27 -11.02 -17.36
N ILE A 67 0.15 -11.69 -16.22
CA ILE A 67 1.11 -12.67 -15.70
C ILE A 67 0.43 -14.04 -15.63
N GLY A 68 1.12 -15.12 -15.98
CA GLY A 68 0.58 -16.49 -15.88
C GLY A 68 -0.47 -16.84 -16.92
N ARG A 69 -0.52 -16.10 -18.04
CA ARG A 69 -1.53 -16.29 -19.10
C ARG A 69 -0.89 -16.73 -20.41
N THR A 70 -0.88 -18.04 -20.66
CA THR A 70 -0.36 -18.60 -21.92
C THR A 70 -1.25 -18.24 -23.12
N ASP A 71 -2.58 -18.29 -22.97
CA ASP A 71 -3.57 -17.88 -23.97
C ASP A 71 -4.27 -16.60 -23.53
N LEU A 72 -4.02 -15.51 -24.25
CA LEU A 72 -4.50 -14.16 -23.97
C LEU A 72 -6.02 -14.01 -24.20
N THR A 73 -6.66 -14.94 -24.90
CA THR A 73 -8.13 -14.95 -25.05
C THR A 73 -8.85 -15.50 -23.81
N GLY A 74 -8.12 -16.21 -22.95
CA GLY A 74 -8.62 -16.75 -21.69
C GLY A 74 -8.55 -15.78 -20.51
N THR A 75 -9.00 -16.27 -19.35
CA THR A 75 -9.02 -15.52 -18.08
C THR A 75 -8.03 -16.04 -17.05
N ALA A 76 -7.16 -16.99 -17.41
CA ALA A 76 -6.13 -17.54 -16.53
C ALA A 76 -5.09 -16.49 -16.13
N GLY A 77 -4.38 -16.73 -15.03
CA GLY A 77 -3.37 -15.82 -14.51
C GLY A 77 -3.95 -14.53 -13.94
N GLN A 78 -3.12 -13.49 -13.86
CA GLN A 78 -3.41 -12.25 -13.14
C GLN A 78 -3.19 -11.04 -14.04
N GLU A 79 -4.16 -10.13 -14.06
CA GLU A 79 -3.99 -8.79 -14.63
C GLU A 79 -3.75 -7.81 -13.49
N ARG A 80 -2.68 -7.03 -13.59
CA ARG A 80 -2.29 -6.03 -12.57
C ARG A 80 -1.89 -4.74 -13.25
N ALA A 81 -2.28 -3.61 -12.65
CA ALA A 81 -1.72 -2.33 -13.05
C ALA A 81 -0.25 -2.26 -12.63
N VAL A 82 0.57 -1.54 -13.40
CA VAL A 82 1.93 -1.17 -12.99
C VAL A 82 1.87 0.20 -12.34
N VAL A 83 2.21 0.27 -11.06
CA VAL A 83 2.09 1.49 -10.24
C VAL A 83 3.41 2.25 -10.10
N ALA A 84 4.54 1.56 -10.30
CA ALA A 84 5.86 2.19 -10.29
C ALA A 84 6.82 1.47 -11.24
N VAL A 85 7.77 2.23 -11.77
CA VAL A 85 8.89 1.75 -12.59
C VAL A 85 10.19 2.16 -11.89
N ALA A 86 11.11 1.21 -11.75
CA ALA A 86 12.47 1.43 -11.26
C ALA A 86 13.45 1.08 -12.40
N PRO A 87 13.86 2.08 -13.22
CA PRO A 87 14.84 1.85 -14.27
C PRO A 87 16.23 1.59 -13.68
N HIS A 88 16.95 0.60 -14.22
CA HIS A 88 18.36 0.43 -13.91
C HIS A 88 19.15 1.62 -14.47
N PRO A 89 20.12 2.19 -13.72
CA PRO A 89 20.88 3.35 -14.17
C PRO A 89 21.58 3.10 -15.51
N ASP A 90 22.37 2.02 -15.58
CA ASP A 90 23.30 1.81 -16.70
C ASP A 90 22.89 0.73 -17.72
N ARG A 91 21.79 0.01 -17.49
CA ARG A 91 21.34 -1.11 -18.34
C ARG A 91 19.96 -0.86 -18.92
N ASN A 92 19.63 -1.48 -20.06
CA ASN A 92 18.27 -1.44 -20.63
C ASN A 92 17.34 -2.39 -19.85
N LEU A 93 17.19 -2.17 -18.56
CA LEU A 93 16.36 -2.96 -17.64
C LEU A 93 15.53 -2.03 -16.77
N ALA A 94 14.32 -2.45 -16.46
CA ALA A 94 13.47 -1.80 -15.48
C ALA A 94 12.67 -2.86 -14.71
N LEU A 95 12.52 -2.62 -13.42
CA LEU A 95 11.55 -3.33 -12.59
C LEU A 95 10.24 -2.55 -12.59
N ALA A 96 9.13 -3.26 -12.79
CA ALA A 96 7.78 -2.72 -12.80
C ALA A 96 7.01 -3.27 -11.61
N ARG A 97 6.65 -2.40 -10.66
CA ARG A 97 5.89 -2.75 -9.46
C ARG A 97 4.42 -2.92 -9.81
N LEU A 98 3.86 -4.06 -9.44
CA LEU A 98 2.45 -4.39 -9.61
C LEU A 98 1.60 -3.70 -8.54
N SER A 99 0.34 -3.45 -8.84
CA SER A 99 -0.61 -2.83 -7.92
C SER A 99 -0.96 -3.70 -6.71
N GLU A 100 -0.85 -5.03 -6.86
CA GLU A 100 -1.10 -6.03 -5.82
C GLU A 100 -0.22 -7.27 -6.10
N PRO A 101 0.21 -8.00 -5.06
CA PRO A 101 1.05 -9.18 -5.22
C PRO A 101 0.39 -10.27 -6.08
N VAL A 102 1.22 -11.01 -6.80
CA VAL A 102 0.87 -12.25 -7.49
C VAL A 102 1.35 -13.42 -6.65
N THR A 103 0.43 -14.13 -6.01
CA THR A 103 0.73 -15.16 -5.00
C THR A 103 0.53 -16.60 -5.50
N ASP A 104 -0.20 -16.77 -6.61
CA ASP A 104 -0.53 -18.06 -7.23
C ASP A 104 0.38 -18.44 -8.40
N ILE A 105 1.35 -17.58 -8.76
CA ILE A 105 2.32 -17.80 -9.82
C ILE A 105 3.73 -17.68 -9.23
N THR A 106 4.54 -18.72 -9.38
CA THR A 106 5.92 -18.74 -8.89
C THR A 106 6.81 -17.79 -9.72
N PRO A 107 7.48 -16.80 -9.10
CA PRO A 107 8.47 -15.97 -9.80
C PRO A 107 9.67 -16.78 -10.29
N VAL A 108 10.31 -16.33 -11.37
CA VAL A 108 11.54 -16.95 -11.87
C VAL A 108 12.75 -16.48 -11.05
N GLY A 109 13.58 -17.42 -10.61
CA GLY A 109 14.83 -17.12 -9.92
C GLY A 109 15.89 -16.59 -10.89
N LEU A 110 16.82 -15.77 -10.41
CA LEU A 110 17.97 -15.34 -11.21
C LEU A 110 18.98 -16.48 -11.32
N ALA A 111 19.63 -16.58 -12.48
CA ALA A 111 20.82 -17.39 -12.62
C ALA A 111 21.96 -16.80 -11.79
N ASP A 112 22.75 -17.67 -11.15
CA ASP A 112 23.93 -17.33 -10.35
C ASP A 112 25.24 -17.29 -11.17
N THR A 113 25.16 -17.70 -12.43
CA THR A 113 26.29 -17.89 -13.33
C THR A 113 26.02 -17.22 -14.67
N ALA A 114 27.06 -16.58 -15.23
CA ALA A 114 26.98 -15.94 -16.54
C ALA A 114 26.65 -16.97 -17.64
N PRO A 115 26.02 -16.54 -18.76
CA PRO A 115 25.88 -17.40 -19.93
C PRO A 115 27.26 -17.87 -20.44
N ALA A 116 27.33 -19.11 -20.90
CA ALA A 116 28.54 -19.65 -21.53
C ALA A 116 28.45 -19.53 -23.06
N ASP A 117 29.60 -19.40 -23.73
CA ASP A 117 29.65 -19.40 -25.19
C ASP A 117 29.08 -20.71 -25.74
N SER A 118 28.29 -20.62 -26.82
CA SER A 118 27.57 -21.75 -27.43
C SER A 118 26.54 -22.44 -26.53
N GLU A 119 26.23 -21.88 -25.35
CA GLU A 119 25.13 -22.35 -24.52
C GLU A 119 23.79 -22.19 -25.24
N THR A 120 22.90 -23.16 -25.08
CA THR A 120 21.52 -23.05 -25.57
C THR A 120 20.62 -22.57 -24.43
N LEU A 121 19.91 -21.47 -24.67
CA LEU A 121 18.96 -20.85 -23.76
C LEU A 121 17.56 -20.83 -24.38
N THR A 122 16.53 -20.74 -23.55
CA THR A 122 15.15 -20.57 -24.01
C THR A 122 14.75 -19.10 -23.92
N VAL A 123 14.10 -18.60 -24.96
CA VAL A 123 13.48 -17.26 -24.98
C VAL A 123 11.98 -17.44 -25.14
N ALA A 124 11.20 -16.77 -24.27
CA ALA A 124 9.75 -16.76 -24.35
C ALA A 124 9.20 -15.32 -24.52
N GLY A 125 8.11 -15.17 -25.27
CA GLY A 125 7.50 -13.86 -25.48
C GLY A 125 6.17 -13.84 -26.23
N TYR A 126 5.53 -12.67 -26.18
CA TYR A 126 4.24 -12.36 -26.83
C TYR A 126 4.41 -11.45 -28.05
N GLY A 127 5.64 -11.30 -28.55
CA GLY A 127 5.91 -10.51 -29.73
C GLY A 127 5.34 -11.14 -31.00
N ARG A 128 5.32 -10.35 -32.07
CA ARG A 128 4.88 -10.82 -33.39
C ARG A 128 5.68 -12.05 -33.83
N THR A 129 5.07 -12.91 -34.63
CA THR A 129 5.77 -14.06 -35.22
C THR A 129 6.09 -13.80 -36.70
N ALA A 130 6.56 -14.82 -37.41
CA ALA A 130 6.72 -14.78 -38.87
C ALA A 130 5.39 -14.61 -39.63
N THR A 131 4.27 -14.96 -39.00
CA THR A 131 2.95 -15.04 -39.66
C THR A 131 1.86 -14.22 -38.97
N GLU A 132 2.08 -13.74 -37.74
CA GLU A 132 1.05 -13.09 -36.94
C GLU A 132 1.56 -11.78 -36.32
N TRP A 133 0.77 -10.69 -36.45
CA TRP A 133 1.13 -9.36 -35.95
C TRP A 133 1.01 -9.23 -34.44
N VAL A 134 -0.03 -9.84 -33.86
CA VAL A 134 -0.34 -9.80 -32.43
C VAL A 134 -0.78 -11.20 -32.02
N PRO A 135 0.15 -12.07 -31.61
CA PRO A 135 -0.20 -13.41 -31.18
C PRO A 135 -1.03 -13.39 -29.91
N ASP A 136 -2.07 -14.21 -29.91
CA ASP A 136 -2.89 -14.46 -28.72
C ASP A 136 -2.25 -15.51 -27.79
N ARG A 137 -1.17 -16.17 -28.21
CA ARG A 137 -0.51 -17.22 -27.43
C ARG A 137 0.95 -16.89 -27.15
N LEU A 138 1.41 -17.27 -25.96
CA LEU A 138 2.83 -17.24 -25.62
C LEU A 138 3.60 -18.20 -26.53
N HIS A 139 4.76 -17.76 -27.02
CA HIS A 139 5.66 -18.60 -27.82
C HIS A 139 7.04 -18.69 -27.16
N ALA A 140 7.72 -19.81 -27.38
CA ALA A 140 9.08 -20.01 -26.92
C ALA A 140 9.96 -20.67 -28.00
N ALA A 141 11.26 -20.40 -27.96
CA ALA A 141 12.23 -21.03 -28.83
C ALA A 141 13.61 -21.13 -28.19
N ALA A 142 14.42 -22.06 -28.68
CA ALA A 142 15.82 -22.21 -28.29
C ALA A 142 16.73 -21.24 -29.07
N PHE A 143 17.65 -20.60 -28.37
CA PHE A 143 18.66 -19.69 -28.90
C PHE A 143 20.04 -20.11 -28.42
N THR A 144 21.03 -19.99 -29.29
CA THR A 144 22.44 -20.25 -28.97
C THR A 144 23.17 -18.95 -28.69
N VAL A 145 23.91 -18.92 -27.59
CA VAL A 145 24.80 -17.82 -27.20
C VAL A 145 25.94 -17.70 -28.21
N GLN A 146 26.07 -16.52 -28.82
CA GLN A 146 27.11 -16.18 -29.79
C GLN A 146 28.30 -15.48 -29.15
N ASP A 147 28.03 -14.55 -28.25
CA ASP A 147 29.04 -13.77 -27.54
C ASP A 147 28.51 -13.32 -26.18
N VAL A 148 29.44 -13.15 -25.22
CA VAL A 148 29.14 -12.69 -23.87
C VAL A 148 29.97 -11.43 -23.59
N ALA A 149 29.31 -10.27 -23.59
CA ALA A 149 29.89 -8.99 -23.21
C ALA A 149 29.54 -8.65 -21.76
N THR A 150 30.16 -7.63 -21.16
CA THR A 150 30.02 -7.30 -19.72
C THR A 150 28.57 -7.22 -19.23
N THR A 151 27.67 -6.58 -19.98
CA THR A 151 26.26 -6.37 -19.57
C THR A 151 25.26 -6.98 -20.54
N THR A 152 25.72 -7.59 -21.63
CA THR A 152 24.86 -8.12 -22.70
C THR A 152 25.34 -9.47 -23.20
N VAL A 153 24.43 -10.23 -23.78
CA VAL A 153 24.71 -11.50 -24.45
C VAL A 153 24.13 -11.46 -25.87
N GLY A 154 24.92 -11.88 -26.85
CA GLY A 154 24.49 -12.09 -28.23
C GLY A 154 23.81 -13.44 -28.39
N LEU A 155 22.66 -13.47 -29.06
CA LEU A 155 21.84 -14.66 -29.26
C LEU A 155 21.55 -14.85 -30.75
N VAL A 156 21.50 -16.11 -31.20
CA VAL A 156 20.99 -16.48 -32.53
C VAL A 156 20.04 -17.68 -32.39
N GLY A 157 19.03 -17.79 -33.25
CA GLY A 157 18.11 -18.91 -33.20
C GLY A 157 18.83 -20.26 -33.33
N ALA A 158 18.59 -21.18 -32.39
CA ALA A 158 19.17 -22.53 -32.43
C ALA A 158 18.47 -23.43 -33.48
N SER A 159 17.29 -23.01 -33.95
CA SER A 159 16.53 -23.65 -35.02
C SER A 159 16.15 -22.65 -36.12
N ALA A 160 15.90 -23.16 -37.33
CA ALA A 160 15.49 -22.31 -38.44
C ALA A 160 14.15 -21.62 -38.13
N GLY A 161 14.11 -20.30 -38.24
CA GLY A 161 12.93 -19.49 -37.97
C GLY A 161 12.78 -19.02 -36.52
N ALA A 162 13.66 -19.42 -35.59
CA ALA A 162 13.71 -18.84 -34.26
C ALA A 162 14.31 -17.43 -34.33
N THR A 163 13.52 -16.42 -33.99
CA THR A 163 13.91 -15.00 -34.04
C THR A 163 13.18 -14.23 -32.95
N ILE A 164 13.80 -13.16 -32.45
CA ILE A 164 13.19 -12.24 -31.49
C ILE A 164 12.57 -11.09 -32.29
N CYS A 165 11.28 -10.83 -32.10
CA CYS A 165 10.55 -9.83 -32.85
C CYS A 165 10.06 -8.67 -31.97
N LYS A 166 9.53 -7.61 -32.59
CA LYS A 166 8.89 -6.50 -31.88
C LYS A 166 7.73 -7.04 -31.03
N GLY A 167 7.77 -6.70 -29.75
CA GLY A 167 6.89 -7.22 -28.70
C GLY A 167 7.56 -8.26 -27.77
N ASP A 168 8.65 -8.90 -28.21
CA ASP A 168 9.46 -9.79 -27.37
C ASP A 168 10.49 -9.03 -26.52
N ALA A 169 10.70 -7.74 -26.79
CA ALA A 169 11.55 -6.88 -25.97
C ALA A 169 11.09 -6.96 -24.51
N GLY A 170 12.05 -7.14 -23.60
CA GLY A 170 11.79 -7.36 -22.18
C GLY A 170 11.48 -8.81 -21.79
N GLY A 171 11.33 -9.74 -22.74
CA GLY A 171 11.03 -11.13 -22.44
C GLY A 171 12.16 -11.91 -21.77
N PRO A 172 11.84 -12.96 -21.00
CA PRO A 172 12.84 -13.77 -20.30
C PRO A 172 13.69 -14.59 -21.26
N VAL A 173 15.00 -14.57 -21.02
CA VAL A 173 15.97 -15.53 -21.56
C VAL A 173 16.48 -16.37 -20.39
N PHE A 174 16.21 -17.67 -20.41
CA PHE A 174 16.42 -18.52 -19.23
C PHE A 174 17.05 -19.87 -19.58
N ARG A 175 17.74 -20.43 -18.60
CA ARG A 175 18.10 -21.86 -18.58
C ARG A 175 16.90 -22.63 -18.09
N ASP A 176 16.62 -23.76 -18.73
CA ASP A 176 15.66 -24.72 -18.24
C ASP A 176 16.42 -25.98 -17.81
N ALA A 177 16.68 -26.08 -16.50
CA ALA A 177 17.35 -27.23 -15.91
C ALA A 177 16.33 -28.02 -15.10
N GLU A 178 15.92 -29.19 -15.61
CA GLU A 178 15.01 -30.12 -14.91
C GLU A 178 13.66 -29.50 -14.50
N GLY A 179 13.15 -28.54 -15.27
CA GLY A 179 11.87 -27.86 -14.99
C GLY A 179 11.98 -26.74 -13.94
N ALA A 180 13.19 -26.38 -13.52
CA ALA A 180 13.48 -25.22 -12.68
C ALA A 180 14.11 -24.10 -13.54
N PRO A 181 13.31 -23.17 -14.07
CA PRO A 181 13.83 -22.09 -14.91
C PRO A 181 14.67 -21.11 -14.09
N ALA A 182 15.82 -20.72 -14.63
CA ALA A 182 16.68 -19.67 -14.07
C ALA A 182 16.93 -18.56 -15.10
N LEU A 183 16.57 -17.33 -14.75
CA LEU A 183 16.66 -16.16 -15.62
C LEU A 183 18.12 -15.74 -15.84
N VAL A 184 18.58 -15.79 -17.08
CA VAL A 184 19.96 -15.47 -17.48
C VAL A 184 20.06 -14.06 -18.06
N ALA A 185 19.05 -13.65 -18.84
CA ALA A 185 19.01 -12.33 -19.46
C ALA A 185 17.57 -11.90 -19.79
N VAL A 186 17.44 -10.65 -20.22
CA VAL A 186 16.18 -10.07 -20.69
C VAL A 186 16.35 -9.59 -22.14
N SER A 187 15.47 -10.03 -23.04
CA SER A 187 15.51 -9.68 -24.47
C SER A 187 15.59 -8.17 -24.67
N ASN A 188 16.53 -7.73 -25.50
CA ASN A 188 16.83 -6.31 -25.73
C ASN A 188 16.54 -5.92 -27.18
N THR A 189 17.56 -5.91 -28.06
CA THR A 189 17.41 -5.53 -29.47
C THR A 189 17.51 -6.76 -30.38
N SER A 190 16.95 -6.69 -31.58
CA SER A 190 17.01 -7.76 -32.57
C SER A 190 17.02 -7.19 -33.99
N TRP A 191 17.68 -7.89 -34.90
CA TRP A 191 17.65 -7.57 -36.34
C TRP A 191 16.30 -7.91 -37.01
N GLN A 192 15.38 -8.60 -36.32
CA GLN A 192 14.03 -8.90 -36.78
C GLN A 192 13.95 -9.77 -38.04
N LYS A 193 15.03 -10.48 -38.42
CA LYS A 193 15.02 -11.37 -39.58
C LYS A 193 13.95 -12.44 -39.42
N GLY A 194 13.10 -12.56 -40.43
CA GLY A 194 12.01 -13.54 -40.45
C GLY A 194 10.76 -13.11 -39.69
N CYS A 195 10.76 -11.95 -39.03
CA CYS A 195 9.56 -11.39 -38.41
C CYS A 195 8.59 -10.87 -39.47
N LEU A 196 7.28 -10.95 -39.19
CA LEU A 196 6.26 -10.47 -40.13
C LEU A 196 6.45 -8.99 -40.45
N GLY A 197 6.50 -8.69 -41.75
CA GLY A 197 6.63 -7.32 -42.27
C GLY A 197 8.06 -6.77 -42.30
N GLU A 198 9.07 -7.55 -41.93
CA GLU A 198 10.47 -7.13 -41.89
C GLU A 198 11.26 -7.77 -43.05
N THR A 199 12.17 -7.00 -43.65
CA THR A 199 12.98 -7.42 -44.82
C THR A 199 14.48 -7.56 -44.51
N GLU A 200 14.86 -7.35 -43.26
CA GLU A 200 16.24 -7.49 -42.79
C GLU A 200 16.72 -8.94 -42.94
N THR A 201 18.00 -9.09 -43.29
CA THR A 201 18.63 -10.38 -43.58
C THR A 201 19.67 -10.78 -42.54
N ARG A 202 20.19 -9.81 -41.78
CA ARG A 202 21.07 -10.04 -40.64
C ARG A 202 20.31 -10.77 -39.54
N ASP A 203 20.96 -11.78 -38.97
CA ASP A 203 20.39 -12.62 -37.93
C ASP A 203 20.91 -12.21 -36.55
N GLY A 204 20.20 -12.64 -35.52
CA GLY A 204 20.59 -12.49 -34.14
C GLY A 204 19.95 -11.32 -33.41
N ALA A 205 20.15 -11.36 -32.11
CA ALA A 205 19.59 -10.45 -31.13
C ALA A 205 20.58 -10.23 -29.99
N THR A 206 20.31 -9.23 -29.16
CA THR A 206 21.00 -9.01 -27.90
C THR A 206 20.01 -9.16 -26.76
N ALA A 207 20.49 -9.64 -25.62
CA ALA A 207 19.78 -9.62 -24.35
C ALA A 207 20.65 -9.01 -23.26
N THR A 208 20.04 -8.42 -22.24
CA THR A 208 20.72 -7.78 -21.11
C THR A 208 20.91 -8.80 -20.00
N ARG A 209 22.15 -9.01 -19.55
CA ARG A 209 22.54 -9.96 -18.49
C ARG A 209 21.97 -9.57 -17.12
N VAL A 210 21.65 -10.56 -16.28
CA VAL A 210 21.02 -10.33 -14.94
C VAL A 210 21.71 -11.02 -13.77
N GLU A 211 22.68 -11.91 -13.99
CA GLU A 211 23.29 -12.72 -12.92
C GLU A 211 24.05 -11.90 -11.87
N ASP A 212 24.54 -10.71 -12.24
CA ASP A 212 25.23 -9.78 -11.33
C ASP A 212 24.30 -8.69 -10.78
N LEU A 213 22.99 -8.81 -11.00
CA LEU A 213 21.98 -7.84 -10.58
C LEU A 213 21.21 -8.26 -9.33
N ALA A 214 21.56 -9.37 -8.68
CA ALA A 214 20.88 -9.85 -7.48
C ALA A 214 20.83 -8.78 -6.38
N ALA A 215 21.89 -7.99 -6.19
CA ALA A 215 21.92 -6.90 -5.22
C ALA A 215 20.95 -5.77 -5.60
N TRP A 216 20.97 -5.32 -6.87
CA TRP A 216 20.07 -4.27 -7.34
C TRP A 216 18.60 -4.71 -7.27
N ILE A 217 18.29 -5.92 -7.75
CA ILE A 217 16.94 -6.47 -7.71
C ILE A 217 16.49 -6.62 -6.26
N GLY A 218 17.28 -7.26 -5.40
CA GLY A 218 16.96 -7.46 -4.00
C GLY A 218 16.72 -6.15 -3.24
N GLU A 219 17.48 -5.09 -3.54
CA GLU A 219 17.22 -3.76 -2.98
C GLU A 219 15.91 -3.15 -3.49
N GLN A 220 15.61 -3.28 -4.79
CA GLN A 220 14.38 -2.72 -5.35
C GLN A 220 13.13 -3.47 -4.91
N THR A 221 13.23 -4.78 -4.66
CA THR A 221 12.11 -5.63 -4.25
C THR A 221 11.92 -5.66 -2.73
N ALA A 222 12.89 -5.17 -1.96
CA ALA A 222 12.73 -5.00 -0.52
C ALA A 222 11.83 -3.82 -0.19
N ASP A 223 11.14 -3.95 0.93
CA ASP A 223 9.94 -3.17 1.28
C ASP A 223 10.14 -2.30 2.52
N VAL A 224 11.12 -2.62 3.37
CA VAL A 224 11.40 -1.83 4.58
C VAL A 224 12.55 -0.86 4.33
N GLN A 225 12.29 0.42 4.56
CA GLN A 225 13.29 1.49 4.51
C GLN A 225 13.47 2.07 5.91
N ILE A 226 14.72 2.15 6.37
CA ILE A 226 15.07 2.78 7.63
C ILE A 226 16.03 3.91 7.36
N PHE A 227 15.68 5.10 7.85
CA PHE A 227 16.59 6.22 7.93
C PHE A 227 17.14 6.34 9.35
N GLY A 228 18.36 6.82 9.46
CA GLY A 228 18.98 7.09 10.75
C GLY A 228 19.96 8.24 10.68
N VAL A 229 20.44 8.65 11.85
CA VAL A 229 21.46 9.68 11.96
C VAL A 229 22.57 9.21 12.89
N LEU A 230 23.81 9.23 12.41
CA LEU A 230 24.99 8.94 13.22
C LEU A 230 25.25 10.06 14.23
N SER A 231 26.04 9.77 15.27
CA SER A 231 26.40 10.75 16.30
C SER A 231 27.18 11.96 15.75
N ASP A 232 27.83 11.82 14.59
CA ASP A 232 28.50 12.91 13.87
C ASP A 232 27.57 13.71 12.93
N GLY A 233 26.28 13.37 12.91
CA GLY A 233 25.26 14.07 12.13
C GLY A 233 25.14 13.63 10.67
N ARG A 234 25.82 12.57 10.23
CA ARG A 234 25.61 11.99 8.89
C ARG A 234 24.33 11.15 8.84
N LEU A 235 23.61 11.25 7.72
CA LEU A 235 22.38 10.50 7.46
C LEU A 235 22.74 9.08 7.03
N THR A 236 21.96 8.09 7.45
CA THR A 236 22.04 6.70 6.99
C THR A 236 20.74 6.27 6.33
N TYR A 237 20.85 5.36 5.37
CA TYR A 237 19.74 4.73 4.66
C TYR A 237 20.00 3.23 4.57
N SER A 238 19.05 2.45 5.07
CA SER A 238 19.14 1.00 5.05
C SER A 238 17.84 0.41 4.50
N VAL A 239 17.98 -0.67 3.73
CA VAL A 239 16.85 -1.39 3.11
C VAL A 239 16.84 -2.83 3.59
N ILE A 240 15.70 -3.30 4.08
CA ILE A 240 15.53 -4.64 4.62
C ILE A 240 14.40 -5.34 3.86
N ASP A 241 14.63 -6.60 3.49
CA ASP A 241 13.59 -7.50 3.02
C ASP A 241 12.76 -7.96 4.22
N SER A 242 11.50 -7.53 4.31
CA SER A 242 10.65 -7.85 5.48
C SER A 242 10.46 -9.34 5.70
N SER A 243 10.54 -10.15 4.63
CA SER A 243 10.27 -11.57 4.65
C SER A 243 11.46 -12.38 5.14
N THR A 244 12.66 -12.11 4.62
CA THR A 244 13.87 -12.81 5.00
C THR A 244 14.61 -12.15 6.15
N GLY A 245 14.40 -10.85 6.37
CA GLY A 245 15.19 -10.05 7.30
C GLY A 245 16.53 -9.60 6.72
N ASP A 246 16.84 -9.93 5.48
CA ASP A 246 18.13 -9.60 4.86
C ASP A 246 18.28 -8.10 4.69
N LEU A 247 19.43 -7.58 5.10
CA LEU A 247 19.88 -6.23 4.77
C LEU A 247 20.30 -6.16 3.30
N ARG A 248 19.54 -5.44 2.48
CA ARG A 248 19.74 -5.32 1.02
C ARG A 248 20.56 -4.10 0.62
N ALA A 249 20.48 -3.02 1.40
CA ALA A 249 21.32 -1.85 1.25
C ALA A 249 21.63 -1.24 2.61
N ASP A 250 22.83 -0.67 2.74
CA ASP A 250 23.22 0.14 3.88
C ASP A 250 24.19 1.23 3.42
N ARG A 251 23.79 2.48 3.60
CA ARG A 251 24.46 3.64 3.01
C ARG A 251 24.53 4.77 4.01
N GLN A 252 25.57 5.59 3.88
CA GLN A 252 25.78 6.78 4.68
C GLN A 252 26.07 7.97 3.78
N SER A 253 25.58 9.14 4.16
CA SER A 253 25.89 10.38 3.46
C SER A 253 27.33 10.82 3.75
N THR A 254 27.94 11.52 2.80
CA THR A 254 29.21 12.21 3.05
C THR A 254 29.00 13.49 3.86
N ALA A 255 27.89 14.20 3.61
CA ALA A 255 27.53 15.42 4.31
C ALA A 255 26.86 15.13 5.66
N SER A 256 27.14 15.97 6.66
CA SER A 256 26.37 16.03 7.92
C SER A 256 25.16 16.96 7.77
N LEU A 257 24.13 16.77 8.61
CA LEU A 257 22.92 17.61 8.65
C LEU A 257 23.19 19.10 8.92
N GLY A 258 24.30 19.44 9.58
CA GLY A 258 24.65 20.82 9.93
C GLY A 258 23.98 21.35 11.20
N PHE A 259 23.27 20.49 11.94
CA PHE A 259 22.70 20.75 13.26
C PHE A 259 22.75 19.48 14.12
N THR A 260 22.60 19.61 15.44
CA THR A 260 22.58 18.47 16.36
C THR A 260 21.16 17.90 16.43
N PRO A 261 20.91 16.70 15.90
CA PRO A 261 19.57 16.13 15.85
C PRO A 261 19.14 15.63 17.24
N LYS A 262 17.85 15.80 17.57
CA LYS A 262 17.25 15.40 18.85
C LYS A 262 16.20 14.30 18.70
N ALA A 263 15.30 14.42 17.74
CA ALA A 263 14.28 13.42 17.43
C ALA A 263 13.96 13.40 15.94
N MET A 264 13.55 12.25 15.39
CA MET A 264 13.25 12.11 13.95
C MET A 264 11.98 11.29 13.70
N ALA A 265 11.30 11.59 12.59
CA ALA A 265 10.22 10.78 12.03
C ALA A 265 10.30 10.80 10.50
N THR A 266 10.38 9.63 9.89
CA THR A 266 10.32 9.47 8.42
C THR A 266 8.87 9.58 7.96
N LEU A 267 8.60 10.40 6.94
CA LEU A 267 7.26 10.61 6.42
C LEU A 267 6.93 9.66 5.25
N ASN A 268 7.86 9.52 4.31
CA ASN A 268 7.71 8.74 3.07
C ASN A 268 9.10 8.34 2.53
N GLU A 269 9.21 7.98 1.25
CA GLU A 269 10.44 7.47 0.61
C GLU A 269 11.60 8.47 0.59
N ASP A 270 11.34 9.77 0.68
CA ASP A 270 12.36 10.80 0.52
C ASP A 270 12.28 11.92 1.56
N THR A 271 11.27 11.95 2.42
CA THR A 271 11.02 13.07 3.33
C THR A 271 11.11 12.63 4.78
N ILE A 272 11.96 13.30 5.56
CA ILE A 272 12.18 13.04 6.99
C ILE A 272 12.02 14.35 7.77
N LEU A 273 11.30 14.33 8.89
CA LEU A 273 11.28 15.43 9.84
C LEU A 273 12.28 15.17 10.96
N ILE A 274 13.16 16.14 11.22
CA ILE A 274 14.17 16.05 12.29
C ILE A 274 14.12 17.33 13.12
N THR A 275 14.06 17.17 14.43
CA THR A 275 14.20 18.29 15.38
C THR A 275 15.65 18.44 15.80
N ASP A 276 16.08 19.67 16.08
CA ASP A 276 17.38 19.93 16.69
C ASP A 276 17.27 20.17 18.21
N THR A 277 18.43 20.23 18.88
CA THR A 277 18.50 20.53 20.32
C THR A 277 18.10 21.95 20.69
N ASP A 278 18.07 22.88 19.73
CA ASP A 278 17.64 24.27 19.91
C ASP A 278 16.11 24.42 19.79
N GLY A 279 15.40 23.36 19.42
CA GLY A 279 13.95 23.32 19.29
C GLY A 279 13.41 23.81 17.94
N LYS A 280 14.22 23.69 16.88
CA LYS A 280 13.78 23.87 15.49
C LYS A 280 13.43 22.51 14.88
N MET A 281 12.52 22.54 13.92
CA MET A 281 12.20 21.40 13.08
C MET A 281 12.67 21.67 11.65
N TYR A 282 13.33 20.66 11.07
CA TYR A 282 13.80 20.62 9.70
C TYR A 282 13.11 19.50 8.93
N ARG A 283 12.78 19.76 7.68
CA ARG A 283 12.52 18.73 6.67
C ARG A 283 13.83 18.38 5.97
N VAL A 284 14.17 17.11 5.93
CA VAL A 284 15.29 16.57 5.17
C VAL A 284 14.73 15.83 3.97
N ASP A 285 15.07 16.29 2.78
CA ASP A 285 14.67 15.69 1.50
C ASP A 285 15.84 14.88 0.94
N VAL A 286 15.69 13.56 0.85
CA VAL A 286 16.66 12.64 0.23
C VAL A 286 16.61 12.82 -1.28
N THR A 287 17.71 13.27 -1.88
CA THR A 287 17.80 13.59 -3.30
C THR A 287 18.44 12.47 -4.12
N GLY A 288 19.07 11.51 -3.45
CA GLY A 288 19.66 10.33 -4.05
C GLY A 288 19.94 9.31 -2.95
N THR A 289 19.72 8.03 -3.25
CA THR A 289 20.05 6.94 -2.32
C THR A 289 21.43 6.37 -2.61
N ASP A 290 21.95 6.44 -3.84
CA ASP A 290 23.29 5.97 -4.21
C ASP A 290 23.98 6.93 -5.20
N PRO A 291 24.91 7.80 -4.75
CA PRO A 291 25.28 8.03 -3.36
C PRO A 291 24.13 8.63 -2.53
N LEU A 292 24.16 8.44 -1.21
CA LEU A 292 23.17 9.03 -0.31
C LEU A 292 23.36 10.55 -0.19
N THR A 293 22.47 11.32 -0.79
CA THR A 293 22.47 12.79 -0.79
C THR A 293 21.14 13.34 -0.31
N PHE A 294 21.16 14.52 0.30
CA PHE A 294 19.96 15.16 0.82
C PHE A 294 20.08 16.69 0.82
N THR A 295 18.94 17.36 0.99
CA THR A 295 18.83 18.79 1.29
C THR A 295 18.03 19.02 2.56
N THR A 296 18.26 20.13 3.25
CA THR A 296 17.57 20.47 4.52
C THR A 296 16.79 21.77 4.38
N THR A 297 15.55 21.78 4.83
CA THR A 297 14.66 22.95 4.86
C THR A 297 14.21 23.20 6.29
N TRP A 298 14.43 24.40 6.83
CA TRP A 298 13.85 24.80 8.12
C TRP A 298 12.32 24.95 7.97
N VAL A 299 11.55 24.40 8.91
CA VAL A 299 10.07 24.40 8.87
C VAL A 299 9.49 25.34 9.91
N MET A 300 9.87 25.16 11.19
CA MET A 300 9.32 25.95 12.30
C MET A 300 10.14 25.81 13.60
N ASN A 301 9.81 26.62 14.61
CA ASN A 301 10.36 26.55 15.98
C ASN A 301 9.36 25.91 16.96
N GLY A 302 9.76 25.75 18.23
CA GLY A 302 8.87 25.32 19.32
C GLY A 302 8.92 23.82 19.64
N TRP A 303 10.00 23.15 19.23
CA TRP A 303 10.19 21.71 19.37
C TRP A 303 11.15 21.30 20.48
N THR A 304 11.66 22.26 21.26
CA THR A 304 12.57 22.00 22.39
C THR A 304 12.11 20.88 23.32
N PRO A 305 10.82 20.77 23.71
CA PRO A 305 10.43 19.76 24.68
C PRO A 305 10.29 18.35 24.07
N TYR A 306 10.35 18.17 22.75
CA TYR A 306 10.17 16.85 22.13
C TYR A 306 11.50 16.10 22.06
N ASP A 307 11.55 14.87 22.60
CA ASP A 307 12.74 13.99 22.53
C ASP A 307 12.53 12.75 21.65
N ARG A 308 11.27 12.46 21.30
CA ARG A 308 10.85 11.29 20.54
C ARG A 308 9.75 11.68 19.57
N LEU A 309 9.84 11.18 18.34
CA LEU A 309 8.84 11.39 17.29
C LEU A 309 8.51 10.07 16.59
N ALA A 310 7.27 9.95 16.14
CA ALA A 310 6.82 8.88 15.25
C ALA A 310 5.75 9.43 14.32
N TYR A 311 5.72 8.97 13.07
CA TYR A 311 4.69 9.32 12.11
C TYR A 311 3.95 8.06 11.69
N ASP A 312 2.61 8.14 11.62
CA ASP A 312 1.80 6.94 11.34
C ASP A 312 1.61 6.61 9.87
N GLY A 313 2.04 7.49 8.96
CA GLY A 313 1.78 7.33 7.53
C GLY A 313 0.42 7.87 7.08
N TYR A 314 -0.43 8.31 8.01
CA TYR A 314 -1.82 8.73 7.77
C TYR A 314 -2.08 10.17 8.25
N GLY A 315 -1.04 10.99 8.25
CA GLY A 315 -1.13 12.41 8.60
C GLY A 315 -0.93 12.71 10.08
N SER A 316 -0.73 11.73 10.98
CA SER A 316 -0.48 12.01 12.40
C SER A 316 0.99 11.91 12.77
N LEU A 317 1.56 13.05 13.16
CA LEU A 317 2.87 13.13 13.78
C LEU A 317 2.72 13.13 15.30
N TYR A 318 3.24 12.09 15.95
CA TYR A 318 3.27 11.93 17.38
C TYR A 318 4.62 12.37 17.95
N GLY A 319 4.60 12.90 19.16
CA GLY A 319 5.81 13.16 19.91
C GLY A 319 5.59 13.12 21.41
N ILE A 320 6.60 12.64 22.12
CA ILE A 320 6.62 12.60 23.59
C ILE A 320 7.48 13.75 24.08
N LEU A 321 6.98 14.43 25.11
CA LEU A 321 7.72 15.50 25.74
C LEU A 321 8.70 14.98 26.80
N GLU A 322 9.93 15.45 26.73
CA GLU A 322 10.98 15.23 27.71
C GLU A 322 10.55 15.74 29.10
N GLY A 323 10.68 14.90 30.11
CA GLY A 323 10.46 15.24 31.51
C GLY A 323 8.99 15.20 31.99
N THR A 324 8.01 15.31 31.09
CA THR A 324 6.57 15.16 31.46
C THR A 324 5.92 13.89 30.94
N ASP A 325 6.56 13.19 30.01
CA ASP A 325 6.02 12.00 29.33
C ASP A 325 4.62 12.26 28.76
N GLU A 326 4.38 13.50 28.29
CA GLU A 326 3.14 13.92 27.66
C GLU A 326 3.19 13.55 26.18
N LEU A 327 2.25 12.72 25.72
CA LEU A 327 2.08 12.43 24.30
C LEU A 327 1.29 13.56 23.64
N ARG A 328 1.83 14.10 22.56
CA ARG A 328 1.16 15.07 21.69
C ARG A 328 1.05 14.56 20.27
N ARG A 329 -0.06 14.89 19.62
CA ARG A 329 -0.33 14.64 18.21
C ARG A 329 -0.38 15.96 17.44
N ARG A 330 0.11 15.97 16.21
CA ARG A 330 -0.05 17.04 15.21
C ARG A 330 -0.49 16.44 13.89
N THR A 331 -1.30 17.16 13.13
CA THR A 331 -1.75 16.71 11.79
C THR A 331 -0.87 17.32 10.71
N LEU A 332 -0.37 16.51 9.77
CA LEU A 332 0.29 16.97 8.56
C LEU A 332 -0.76 17.18 7.45
N THR A 333 -0.61 18.26 6.69
CA THR A 333 -1.54 18.63 5.60
C THR A 333 -0.89 18.54 4.21
N THR A 334 0.38 18.15 4.15
CA THR A 334 1.12 17.92 2.90
C THR A 334 2.21 16.88 3.14
N GLU A 335 2.56 16.13 2.10
CA GLU A 335 3.65 15.15 2.09
C GLU A 335 5.02 15.80 2.33
N LYS A 336 5.20 17.08 2.00
CA LYS A 336 6.48 17.80 2.15
C LYS A 336 6.35 19.10 2.94
N PRO A 337 6.17 19.06 4.27
CA PRO A 337 5.99 20.25 5.09
C PRO A 337 7.14 21.25 4.97
N SER A 338 6.86 22.47 4.52
CA SER A 338 7.85 23.55 4.35
C SER A 338 7.62 24.78 5.24
N SER A 339 6.56 24.78 6.06
CA SER A 339 6.19 25.88 6.94
C SER A 339 5.35 25.38 8.12
N ALA A 340 5.15 26.22 9.13
CA ALA A 340 4.31 25.90 10.29
C ALA A 340 2.83 25.64 9.95
N GLU A 341 2.33 26.13 8.82
CA GLU A 341 0.93 25.91 8.40
C GLU A 341 0.70 24.46 7.93
N HIS A 342 1.77 23.79 7.51
CA HIS A 342 1.75 22.39 7.08
C HIS A 342 1.76 21.39 8.24
N ILE A 343 2.00 21.86 9.46
CA ILE A 343 2.04 21.05 10.67
C ILE A 343 1.04 21.65 11.66
N GLY A 344 -0.08 20.96 11.84
CA GLY A 344 -1.18 21.35 12.70
C GLY A 344 -0.75 21.65 14.14
N ARG A 345 -1.66 22.30 14.87
CA ARG A 345 -1.48 22.58 16.30
C ARG A 345 -1.28 21.29 17.08
N ALA A 346 -0.47 21.35 18.13
CA ALA A 346 -0.28 20.20 19.00
C ALA A 346 -1.52 19.97 19.87
N THR A 347 -2.04 18.76 19.83
CA THR A 347 -3.12 18.28 20.69
C THR A 347 -2.54 17.33 21.73
N SER A 348 -2.86 17.54 23.01
CA SER A 348 -2.46 16.64 24.10
C SER A 348 -3.31 15.38 24.10
N MET A 349 -2.67 14.21 24.07
CA MET A 349 -3.32 12.90 24.20
C MET A 349 -3.34 12.44 25.68
N GLY A 350 -2.40 12.89 26.49
CA GLY A 350 -2.29 12.53 27.91
C GLY A 350 -0.85 12.47 28.40
N THR A 351 -0.67 12.13 29.67
CA THR A 351 0.65 11.94 30.32
C THR A 351 0.86 10.48 30.71
N GLY A 352 2.08 10.10 31.08
CA GLY A 352 2.43 8.73 31.50
C GLY A 352 2.95 7.84 30.37
N PHE A 353 3.36 8.45 29.25
CA PHE A 353 4.00 7.76 28.13
C PHE A 353 5.52 7.66 28.35
N SER A 354 5.94 7.00 29.43
CA SER A 354 7.37 6.82 29.79
C SER A 354 8.09 5.79 28.90
N LEU A 355 7.87 5.88 27.59
CA LEU A 355 8.39 4.96 26.59
C LEU A 355 9.86 5.28 26.31
N THR A 356 10.73 4.28 26.35
CA THR A 356 12.15 4.41 26.01
C THR A 356 12.30 4.79 24.53
N SER A 357 11.54 4.13 23.67
CA SER A 357 11.48 4.42 22.24
C SER A 357 10.04 4.38 21.74
N ILE A 358 9.77 5.06 20.63
CA ILE A 358 8.44 5.14 20.01
C ILE A 358 8.55 4.86 18.51
N THR A 359 7.60 4.11 17.98
CA THR A 359 7.34 3.97 16.53
C THR A 359 5.82 3.90 16.31
N SER A 360 5.40 4.00 15.06
CA SER A 360 3.99 3.81 14.69
C SER A 360 3.85 2.61 13.75
N PRO A 361 3.14 1.53 14.14
CA PRO A 361 2.90 0.38 13.27
C PRO A 361 1.72 0.59 12.31
N GLY A 362 1.00 1.71 12.40
CA GLY A 362 -0.10 2.04 11.51
C GLY A 362 -0.91 3.25 11.98
N ALA A 363 -1.95 3.59 11.23
CA ALA A 363 -2.84 4.71 11.52
C ALA A 363 -3.31 4.73 12.98
N GLY A 364 -3.07 5.84 13.69
CA GLY A 364 -3.57 5.98 15.07
C GLY A 364 -2.98 4.98 16.06
N ARG A 365 -1.84 4.36 15.78
CA ARG A 365 -1.18 3.39 16.67
C ARG A 365 0.20 3.88 17.07
N ILE A 366 0.58 3.60 18.30
CA ILE A 366 1.93 3.82 18.81
C ILE A 366 2.41 2.51 19.42
N LEU A 367 3.64 2.12 19.10
CA LEU A 367 4.34 1.00 19.73
C LEU A 367 5.56 1.55 20.45
N GLY A 368 5.82 1.05 21.66
CA GLY A 368 7.00 1.43 22.44
C GLY A 368 7.34 0.43 23.52
N ASN A 369 8.51 0.60 24.13
CA ASN A 369 8.94 -0.21 25.28
C ASN A 369 9.12 0.63 26.53
N ALA A 370 8.69 0.11 27.68
CA ALA A 370 8.87 0.75 28.99
C ALA A 370 8.95 -0.31 30.09
N ASP A 371 9.88 -0.15 31.04
CA ASP A 371 10.06 -1.02 32.19
C ASP A 371 10.18 -2.52 31.83
N GLY A 372 10.76 -2.83 30.67
CA GLY A 372 10.90 -4.19 30.16
C GLY A 372 9.67 -4.77 29.45
N ARG A 373 8.59 -3.99 29.27
CA ARG A 373 7.38 -4.36 28.54
C ARG A 373 7.40 -3.86 27.11
N LEU A 374 6.65 -4.53 26.24
CA LEU A 374 6.23 -4.00 24.94
C LEU A 374 4.79 -3.52 25.06
N LEU A 375 4.55 -2.27 24.68
CA LEU A 375 3.29 -1.59 24.86
C LEU A 375 2.78 -1.11 23.50
N SER A 376 1.50 -1.35 23.24
CA SER A 376 0.76 -0.76 22.12
C SER A 376 -0.23 0.24 22.66
N TYR A 377 -0.35 1.38 21.99
CA TYR A 377 -1.34 2.40 22.30
C TYR A 377 -2.19 2.63 21.06
N THR A 378 -3.50 2.62 21.27
CA THR A 378 -4.47 3.03 20.27
C THR A 378 -4.89 4.45 20.56
N ILE A 379 -4.75 5.34 19.59
CA ILE A 379 -5.16 6.74 19.70
C ILE A 379 -6.53 6.91 19.06
N HIS A 380 -7.52 7.01 19.93
CA HIS A 380 -8.92 7.29 19.60
C HIS A 380 -9.25 8.78 19.74
N GLY A 381 -8.30 9.65 20.09
CA GLY A 381 -8.54 11.08 20.18
C GLY A 381 -7.74 11.87 21.19
N ASN A 382 -8.38 12.80 21.89
CA ASN A 382 -7.76 13.72 22.85
C ASN A 382 -8.50 13.74 24.20
N GLY A 383 -7.77 14.05 25.29
CA GLY A 383 -8.30 14.00 26.66
C GLY A 383 -8.03 12.67 27.40
N ALA A 384 -8.74 12.42 28.51
CA ALA A 384 -8.46 11.29 29.40
C ALA A 384 -8.87 9.91 28.84
N GLU A 385 -9.80 9.88 27.90
CA GLU A 385 -10.29 8.67 27.20
C GLU A 385 -9.80 8.63 25.73
N ALA A 386 -8.75 9.40 25.44
CA ALA A 386 -8.16 9.57 24.13
C ALA A 386 -7.49 8.32 23.57
N TRP A 387 -7.15 7.38 24.43
CA TRP A 387 -6.34 6.26 24.05
C TRP A 387 -6.62 5.06 24.94
N SER A 388 -6.42 3.87 24.38
CA SER A 388 -6.27 2.62 25.13
C SER A 388 -4.83 2.14 25.04
N ARG A 389 -4.41 1.35 26.02
CA ARG A 389 -3.09 0.71 26.04
C ARG A 389 -3.26 -0.77 26.23
N ASP A 390 -2.53 -1.52 25.43
CA ASP A 390 -2.39 -2.95 25.54
C ASP A 390 -0.93 -3.32 25.82
N ASP A 391 -0.74 -4.29 26.71
CA ASP A 391 0.58 -4.81 27.06
C ASP A 391 0.86 -6.03 26.18
N LEU A 392 1.51 -5.84 25.03
CA LEU A 392 1.83 -6.92 24.09
C LEU A 392 2.83 -7.93 24.70
N ALA A 393 3.74 -7.45 25.55
CA ALA A 393 4.63 -8.33 26.31
C ALA A 393 4.89 -7.75 27.70
N SER A 394 4.83 -8.61 28.73
CA SER A 394 5.01 -8.20 30.13
C SER A 394 6.48 -8.11 30.58
N THR A 395 7.41 -8.74 29.85
CA THR A 395 8.87 -8.72 30.13
C THR A 395 9.67 -8.93 28.83
N GLY A 396 11.00 -8.81 28.88
CA GLY A 396 11.90 -9.13 27.75
C GLY A 396 12.27 -7.95 26.85
N TRP A 397 11.72 -6.77 27.09
CA TRP A 397 11.89 -5.57 26.25
C TRP A 397 12.70 -4.45 26.92
N SER A 398 13.55 -4.79 27.89
CA SER A 398 14.45 -3.83 28.56
C SER A 398 15.77 -3.60 27.80
N GLY A 399 16.15 -4.54 26.92
CA GLY A 399 17.36 -4.46 26.10
C GLY A 399 17.27 -3.53 24.89
N PRO A 400 16.14 -3.48 24.15
CA PRO A 400 15.98 -2.59 23.02
C PRO A 400 16.06 -1.11 23.40
N THR A 401 16.89 -0.38 22.63
CA THR A 401 17.04 1.08 22.72
C THR A 401 16.22 1.82 21.68
N HIS A 402 15.90 1.16 20.57
CA HIS A 402 14.99 1.67 19.53
C HIS A 402 14.05 0.55 19.11
N LEU A 403 12.81 0.95 18.83
CA LEU A 403 11.81 0.14 18.16
C LEU A 403 11.46 0.84 16.85
N LEU A 404 11.32 0.05 15.79
CA LEU A 404 10.99 0.53 14.47
C LEU A 404 9.90 -0.35 13.91
N SER A 405 8.95 0.26 13.21
CA SER A 405 7.95 -0.47 12.45
C SER A 405 7.65 0.33 11.19
N PRO A 406 7.78 -0.27 10.00
CA PRO A 406 7.16 0.27 8.81
C PRO A 406 5.65 0.02 8.83
N GLY A 407 5.15 -0.87 9.69
CA GLY A 407 3.76 -1.28 9.77
C GLY A 407 3.54 -2.70 9.26
N GLY A 408 2.28 -3.03 8.97
CA GLY A 408 1.86 -4.34 8.45
C GLY A 408 2.16 -5.52 9.39
N GLY A 409 2.58 -5.29 10.63
CA GLY A 409 2.98 -6.31 11.61
C GLY A 409 4.49 -6.58 11.70
N HIS A 410 5.35 -5.82 11.01
CA HIS A 410 6.80 -5.96 11.16
C HIS A 410 7.34 -5.04 12.25
N TYR A 411 8.07 -5.61 13.21
CA TYR A 411 8.78 -4.84 14.23
C TYR A 411 10.28 -5.16 14.20
N TYR A 412 11.09 -4.13 14.43
CA TYR A 412 12.53 -4.25 14.56
C TYR A 412 12.98 -3.62 15.87
N ALA A 413 13.87 -4.30 16.58
CA ALA A 413 14.35 -3.88 17.88
C ALA A 413 15.88 -3.79 17.88
N ARG A 414 16.40 -2.58 18.10
CA ARG A 414 17.86 -2.35 18.12
C ARG A 414 18.38 -2.36 19.55
N SER A 415 19.31 -3.26 19.84
CA SER A 415 19.97 -3.36 21.15
C SER A 415 21.05 -2.29 21.34
N SER A 416 21.50 -2.09 22.57
CA SER A 416 22.64 -1.21 22.88
C SER A 416 23.97 -1.66 22.25
N THR A 417 24.07 -2.90 21.78
CA THR A 417 25.27 -3.45 21.10
C THR A 417 25.24 -3.26 19.59
N GLY A 418 24.24 -2.55 19.05
CA GLY A 418 24.08 -2.35 17.60
C GLY A 418 23.52 -3.57 16.86
N ARG A 419 22.98 -4.56 17.57
CA ARG A 419 22.24 -5.70 16.97
C ARG A 419 20.83 -5.23 16.62
N LEU A 420 20.30 -5.64 15.46
CA LEU A 420 18.93 -5.37 15.04
C LEU A 420 18.14 -6.69 14.90
N ASP A 421 17.29 -6.96 15.88
CA ASP A 421 16.39 -8.11 15.88
C ASP A 421 15.09 -7.80 15.12
N ARG A 422 14.47 -8.85 14.54
CA ARG A 422 13.20 -8.74 13.81
C ARG A 422 12.10 -9.60 14.45
N TYR A 423 10.87 -9.12 14.33
CA TYR A 423 9.66 -9.74 14.84
C TYR A 423 8.52 -9.58 13.84
N ARG A 424 7.58 -10.52 13.89
CA ARG A 424 6.37 -10.53 13.05
C ARG A 424 5.15 -10.71 13.93
N ASP A 425 4.29 -9.72 13.94
CA ASP A 425 2.96 -9.75 14.52
C ASP A 425 1.96 -10.07 13.41
N ALA A 426 1.20 -11.16 13.55
CA ALA A 426 0.26 -11.58 12.51
C ALA A 426 -0.94 -10.63 12.45
N ASN A 427 -1.33 -10.03 13.58
CA ASN A 427 -2.43 -9.10 13.71
C ASN A 427 -2.08 -7.93 14.64
N PRO A 428 -1.36 -6.91 14.14
CA PRO A 428 -0.91 -5.77 14.95
C PRO A 428 -2.04 -4.87 15.49
N PHE A 429 -3.31 -5.18 15.22
CA PHE A 429 -4.45 -4.35 15.55
C PHE A 429 -5.35 -4.92 16.66
N ASP A 430 -5.12 -6.15 17.14
CA ASP A 430 -5.96 -6.76 18.18
C ASP A 430 -5.51 -6.50 19.63
N GLY A 431 -4.39 -5.80 19.81
CA GLY A 431 -3.85 -5.49 21.14
C GLY A 431 -3.26 -6.71 21.86
N SER A 432 -3.04 -7.82 21.17
CA SER A 432 -2.43 -9.02 21.73
C SER A 432 -0.99 -9.18 21.25
N GLY A 433 -0.11 -9.69 22.11
CA GLY A 433 1.22 -10.14 21.68
C GLY A 433 1.32 -11.65 21.45
N SER A 434 0.20 -12.38 21.50
CA SER A 434 0.17 -13.84 21.42
C SER A 434 0.66 -14.42 20.09
N ASP A 435 0.57 -13.63 19.04
CA ASP A 435 0.92 -13.93 17.65
C ASP A 435 2.16 -13.17 17.18
N ILE A 436 2.91 -12.56 18.11
CA ILE A 436 4.24 -12.03 17.84
C ILE A 436 5.25 -13.17 17.79
N GLN A 437 5.73 -13.45 16.58
CA GLN A 437 6.85 -14.32 16.30
C GLN A 437 8.17 -13.54 16.39
N SER A 438 9.21 -14.17 16.96
CA SER A 438 10.58 -13.64 16.99
C SER A 438 11.53 -14.51 16.17
N PHE A 439 12.61 -13.90 15.66
CA PHE A 439 13.62 -14.58 14.82
C PHE A 439 15.02 -14.45 15.42
N PRO A 440 15.28 -14.98 16.63
CA PRO A 440 16.51 -14.71 17.39
C PRO A 440 17.80 -15.26 16.73
N ASN A 441 17.68 -16.29 15.90
CA ASN A 441 18.82 -16.88 15.17
C ASN A 441 19.01 -16.26 13.78
N ASP A 442 18.13 -15.33 13.39
CA ASP A 442 18.10 -14.69 12.08
C ASP A 442 17.77 -13.20 12.23
N PRO A 443 18.62 -12.44 12.97
CA PRO A 443 18.48 -10.98 13.06
C PRO A 443 18.82 -10.34 11.72
N VAL A 444 18.35 -9.11 11.51
CA VAL A 444 18.76 -8.31 10.34
C VAL A 444 20.28 -8.09 10.33
N SER A 445 20.84 -7.80 11.50
CA SER A 445 22.29 -7.77 11.70
C SER A 445 22.63 -8.04 13.16
N SER A 446 23.79 -8.64 13.38
CA SER A 446 24.35 -8.87 14.72
C SER A 446 25.05 -7.65 15.32
N SER A 447 25.40 -6.64 14.52
CA SER A 447 26.10 -5.40 14.94
C SER A 447 25.98 -4.28 13.88
N GLY A 448 26.55 -3.10 14.13
CA GLY A 448 26.69 -2.03 13.14
C GLY A 448 25.55 -1.01 13.10
N TRP A 449 24.46 -1.25 13.84
CA TRP A 449 23.38 -0.27 14.00
C TRP A 449 23.70 0.75 15.10
N ASP A 450 24.67 1.63 14.83
CA ASP A 450 25.24 2.57 15.81
C ASP A 450 24.64 3.99 15.73
N GLN A 451 23.56 4.16 14.97
CA GLN A 451 22.87 5.44 14.81
C GLN A 451 22.33 5.96 16.17
N ALA A 452 22.39 7.28 16.33
CA ALA A 452 21.84 7.98 17.49
C ALA A 452 20.31 8.12 17.39
N LEU A 453 19.80 8.22 16.16
CA LEU A 453 18.38 8.23 15.85
C LEU A 453 18.08 7.23 14.73
N LEU A 454 16.91 6.59 14.80
CA LEU A 454 16.41 5.69 13.78
C LEU A 454 14.91 5.92 13.59
N SER A 455 14.44 5.87 12.34
CA SER A 455 13.02 5.88 12.01
C SER A 455 12.76 5.09 10.73
N ALA A 456 11.86 4.12 10.81
CA ALA A 456 11.36 3.41 9.64
C ALA A 456 10.41 4.28 8.84
N ARG A 457 10.47 4.18 7.51
CA ARG A 457 9.42 4.72 6.64
C ARG A 457 8.12 3.95 6.91
N PRO A 458 7.00 4.63 7.21
CA PRO A 458 5.73 3.94 7.31
C PRO A 458 5.30 3.44 5.93
N TRP A 459 4.75 2.24 5.91
CA TRP A 459 3.97 1.69 4.84
C TRP A 459 2.64 2.41 4.81
N THR A 460 2.60 3.51 4.06
CA THR A 460 1.41 4.31 3.87
C THR A 460 0.41 3.52 3.03
N GLY A 461 -0.71 3.11 3.61
CA GLY A 461 -1.84 2.63 2.84
C GLY A 461 -2.65 3.79 2.27
N LEU A 462 -3.24 3.59 1.09
CA LEU A 462 -4.25 4.50 0.58
C LEU A 462 -5.53 4.38 1.42
N MET A 463 -6.27 5.47 1.53
CA MET A 463 -7.62 5.45 2.05
C MET A 463 -8.56 4.86 1.01
N SER A 464 -8.98 3.62 1.25
CA SER A 464 -9.94 2.91 0.42
C SER A 464 -11.35 3.44 0.65
N VAL A 465 -12.01 3.90 -0.41
CA VAL A 465 -13.42 4.27 -0.41
C VAL A 465 -14.16 3.42 -1.42
N TYR A 466 -15.16 2.69 -0.95
CA TYR A 466 -16.06 1.91 -1.78
C TYR A 466 -17.36 2.67 -1.97
N GLY A 467 -17.85 2.65 -3.21
CA GLY A 467 -19.12 3.23 -3.58
C GLY A 467 -20.01 2.23 -4.26
N VAL A 468 -21.31 2.52 -4.27
CA VAL A 468 -22.25 1.79 -5.10
C VAL A 468 -23.35 2.70 -5.63
N ASN A 469 -23.65 2.55 -6.92
CA ASN A 469 -24.71 3.29 -7.59
C ASN A 469 -26.07 2.56 -7.55
N ALA A 470 -27.12 3.20 -8.05
CA ALA A 470 -28.48 2.65 -8.03
C ALA A 470 -28.64 1.39 -8.91
N GLU A 471 -27.80 1.23 -9.95
CA GLU A 471 -27.76 0.02 -10.79
C GLU A 471 -26.96 -1.13 -10.14
N GLY A 472 -26.37 -0.89 -8.96
CA GLY A 472 -25.56 -1.88 -8.25
C GLY A 472 -24.16 -2.06 -8.82
N ARG A 473 -23.62 -1.11 -9.60
CA ARG A 473 -22.18 -1.13 -9.92
C ARG A 473 -21.39 -0.63 -8.72
N LEU A 474 -20.35 -1.35 -8.36
CA LEU A 474 -19.42 -0.91 -7.32
C LEU A 474 -18.41 0.05 -7.93
N SER A 475 -17.99 1.03 -7.15
CA SER A 475 -16.78 1.81 -7.40
C SER A 475 -15.78 1.61 -6.28
N TYR A 476 -14.50 1.76 -6.63
CA TYR A 476 -13.39 1.83 -5.69
C TYR A 476 -12.59 3.08 -6.01
N THR A 477 -12.37 3.89 -4.99
CA THR A 477 -11.51 5.07 -5.05
C THR A 477 -10.50 5.00 -3.92
N ALA A 478 -9.22 5.11 -4.27
CA ALA A 478 -8.14 5.17 -3.29
C ALA A 478 -7.66 6.63 -3.18
N LEU A 479 -7.65 7.16 -1.96
CA LEU A 479 -7.21 8.52 -1.67
C LEU A 479 -5.86 8.51 -0.95
N ASP A 480 -5.02 9.49 -1.26
CA ASP A 480 -3.86 9.81 -0.43
C ASP A 480 -4.34 10.34 0.94
N PRO A 481 -3.87 9.79 2.07
CA PRO A 481 -4.37 10.15 3.39
C PRO A 481 -3.99 11.55 3.87
N VAL A 482 -2.98 12.19 3.26
CA VAL A 482 -2.47 13.49 3.70
C VAL A 482 -3.09 14.63 2.87
N THR A 483 -3.10 14.48 1.56
CA THR A 483 -3.58 15.47 0.59
C THR A 483 -5.04 15.26 0.20
N GLY A 484 -5.58 14.06 0.46
CA GLY A 484 -6.88 13.61 -0.02
C GLY A 484 -6.95 13.28 -1.51
N ALA A 485 -5.83 13.38 -2.24
CA ALA A 485 -5.82 13.24 -3.70
C ALA A 485 -6.32 11.87 -4.16
N LYS A 486 -7.12 11.82 -5.23
CA LYS A 486 -7.49 10.54 -5.87
C LYS A 486 -6.27 9.93 -6.55
N VAL A 487 -5.86 8.76 -6.08
CA VAL A 487 -4.75 7.99 -6.67
C VAL A 487 -5.29 6.95 -7.64
N VAL A 488 -6.36 6.25 -7.26
CA VAL A 488 -7.03 5.24 -8.09
C VAL A 488 -8.53 5.52 -8.09
N SER A 489 -9.18 5.34 -9.23
CA SER A 489 -10.64 5.33 -9.35
C SER A 489 -11.06 4.31 -10.41
N THR A 490 -11.94 3.39 -10.06
CA THR A 490 -12.43 2.33 -10.95
C THR A 490 -13.89 2.00 -10.66
N VAL A 491 -14.58 1.42 -11.65
CA VAL A 491 -15.96 0.99 -11.56
C VAL A 491 -16.07 -0.43 -12.07
N SER A 492 -16.84 -1.28 -11.39
CA SER A 492 -17.00 -2.67 -11.75
C SER A 492 -17.76 -2.84 -13.07
N ALA A 493 -17.32 -3.79 -13.90
CA ALA A 493 -18.02 -4.18 -15.13
C ALA A 493 -19.30 -4.99 -14.84
N GLN A 494 -19.31 -5.79 -13.79
CA GLN A 494 -20.49 -6.50 -13.29
C GLN A 494 -21.30 -5.64 -12.31
N THR A 495 -22.58 -5.98 -12.12
CA THR A 495 -23.43 -5.38 -11.09
C THR A 495 -23.61 -6.35 -9.92
N LEU A 496 -23.99 -5.81 -8.76
CA LEU A 496 -24.38 -6.59 -7.59
C LEU A 496 -25.59 -7.48 -7.83
N GLY A 497 -26.34 -7.31 -8.92
CA GLY A 497 -27.56 -8.09 -9.19
C GLY A 497 -28.75 -7.80 -8.27
N PHE A 498 -28.72 -6.70 -7.50
CA PHE A 498 -29.84 -6.14 -6.74
C PHE A 498 -29.65 -4.62 -6.61
N THR A 499 -30.73 -3.90 -6.26
CA THR A 499 -30.65 -2.47 -5.94
C THR A 499 -30.11 -2.30 -4.52
N PRO A 500 -28.91 -1.70 -4.34
CA PRO A 500 -28.34 -1.47 -3.03
C PRO A 500 -29.09 -0.37 -2.27
N LYS A 501 -29.06 -0.44 -0.95
CA LYS A 501 -29.70 0.52 -0.04
C LYS A 501 -28.72 1.17 0.92
N ALA A 502 -27.80 0.39 1.50
CA ALA A 502 -26.70 0.86 2.32
C ALA A 502 -25.45 -0.03 2.12
N LEU A 503 -24.28 0.50 2.46
CA LEU A 503 -22.98 -0.12 2.30
C LEU A 503 -22.11 0.16 3.54
N ALA A 504 -21.47 -0.86 4.09
CA ALA A 504 -20.41 -0.73 5.09
C ALA A 504 -19.17 -1.51 4.65
N THR A 505 -18.00 -0.87 4.76
CA THR A 505 -16.70 -1.49 4.49
C THR A 505 -16.14 -2.05 5.78
N LEU A 506 -15.89 -3.36 5.84
CA LEU A 506 -15.30 -3.99 7.03
C LEU A 506 -13.79 -3.91 7.02
N ASN A 507 -13.18 -4.16 5.86
CA ASN A 507 -11.74 -4.17 5.62
C ASN A 507 -11.45 -3.95 4.12
N SER A 508 -10.21 -4.20 3.69
CA SER A 508 -9.75 -3.97 2.32
C SER A 508 -10.47 -4.81 1.28
N ASP A 509 -11.02 -5.97 1.64
CA ASP A 509 -11.62 -6.91 0.69
C ASP A 509 -13.07 -7.30 1.00
N THR A 510 -13.64 -6.84 2.10
CA THR A 510 -14.96 -7.29 2.57
C THR A 510 -15.92 -6.11 2.77
N LEU A 511 -17.04 -6.14 2.04
CA LEU A 511 -18.12 -5.19 2.16
C LEU A 511 -19.41 -5.89 2.61
N LEU A 512 -20.24 -5.15 3.35
CA LEU A 512 -21.60 -5.51 3.71
C LEU A 512 -22.58 -4.58 3.01
N VAL A 513 -23.49 -5.13 2.21
CA VAL A 513 -24.44 -4.36 1.39
C VAL A 513 -25.87 -4.79 1.65
N THR A 514 -26.75 -3.85 2.01
CA THR A 514 -28.18 -4.12 2.11
C THR A 514 -28.89 -3.89 0.78
N SER A 515 -29.93 -4.68 0.50
CA SER A 515 -30.82 -4.47 -0.65
C SER A 515 -32.07 -3.70 -0.26
N THR A 516 -32.73 -3.09 -1.25
CA THR A 516 -34.06 -2.48 -1.07
C THR A 516 -35.14 -3.49 -0.66
N THR A 517 -34.91 -4.79 -0.85
CA THR A 517 -35.78 -5.89 -0.41
C THR A 517 -35.55 -6.34 1.04
N GLY A 518 -34.58 -5.75 1.74
CA GLY A 518 -34.32 -6.04 3.15
C GLY A 518 -33.40 -7.24 3.41
N SER A 519 -32.55 -7.59 2.44
CA SER A 519 -31.51 -8.62 2.57
C SER A 519 -30.14 -7.99 2.82
N LEU A 520 -29.24 -8.72 3.50
CA LEU A 520 -27.82 -8.35 3.63
C LEU A 520 -26.95 -9.33 2.83
N TYR A 521 -25.94 -8.79 2.14
CA TYR A 521 -24.96 -9.54 1.35
C TYR A 521 -23.55 -9.21 1.82
N ARG A 522 -22.69 -10.23 1.89
CA ARG A 522 -21.24 -10.02 1.89
C ARG A 522 -20.75 -9.97 0.45
N VAL A 523 -19.92 -8.97 0.15
CA VAL A 523 -19.26 -8.80 -1.13
C VAL A 523 -17.76 -8.84 -0.89
N ASP A 524 -17.10 -9.80 -1.53
CA ASP A 524 -15.66 -10.04 -1.40
C ASP A 524 -14.96 -9.46 -2.64
N ILE A 525 -14.17 -8.39 -2.47
CA ILE A 525 -13.38 -7.77 -3.53
C ILE A 525 -12.24 -8.71 -3.89
N THR A 526 -12.13 -9.03 -5.18
CA THR A 526 -11.10 -9.94 -5.71
C THR A 526 -10.03 -9.22 -6.53
N GLY A 527 -10.20 -7.92 -6.76
CA GLY A 527 -9.22 -7.07 -7.41
C GLY A 527 -9.75 -5.65 -7.51
N THR A 528 -8.84 -4.68 -7.43
CA THR A 528 -9.18 -3.26 -7.47
C THR A 528 -8.87 -2.58 -8.80
N GLN A 529 -8.11 -3.21 -9.71
CA GLN A 529 -7.83 -2.69 -11.05
C GLN A 529 -7.60 -3.85 -12.05
N PRO A 530 -8.63 -4.34 -12.77
CA PRO A 530 -10.03 -3.87 -12.74
C PRO A 530 -10.76 -4.21 -11.44
N LEU A 531 -11.85 -3.48 -11.13
CA LEU A 531 -12.67 -3.77 -9.95
C LEU A 531 -13.48 -5.04 -10.18
N THR A 532 -13.10 -6.11 -9.49
CA THR A 532 -13.77 -7.41 -9.52
C THR A 532 -14.16 -7.84 -8.12
N PHE A 533 -15.23 -8.63 -8.02
CA PHE A 533 -15.72 -9.10 -6.73
C PHE A 533 -16.52 -10.40 -6.88
N THR A 534 -16.68 -11.10 -5.77
CA THR A 534 -17.69 -12.14 -5.61
C THR A 534 -18.69 -11.69 -4.54
N ARG A 535 -19.83 -12.39 -4.44
CA ARG A 535 -20.81 -12.15 -3.38
C ARG A 535 -21.35 -13.47 -2.87
N THR A 536 -21.72 -13.50 -1.60
CA THR A 536 -22.44 -14.65 -1.03
C THR A 536 -23.77 -14.86 -1.75
N ALA A 537 -24.20 -16.12 -1.92
CA ALA A 537 -25.58 -16.41 -2.32
C ALA A 537 -26.55 -15.77 -1.32
N GLU A 538 -27.70 -15.30 -1.80
CA GLU A 538 -28.68 -14.48 -1.09
C GLU A 538 -29.06 -15.05 0.30
N ARG A 539 -28.31 -14.68 1.35
CA ARG A 539 -28.74 -14.32 2.71
C ARG A 539 -27.61 -14.43 3.73
N LEU A 540 -27.11 -13.28 4.17
CA LEU A 540 -26.80 -13.03 5.57
C LEU A 540 -28.10 -12.73 6.37
N GLY A 541 -29.19 -13.49 6.13
CA GLY A 541 -30.50 -13.32 6.77
C GLY A 541 -31.42 -12.25 6.13
N GLY A 542 -32.72 -12.30 6.48
CA GLY A 542 -33.71 -11.25 6.13
C GLY A 542 -34.03 -10.36 7.34
N GLY A 543 -34.58 -9.16 7.09
CA GLY A 543 -34.86 -8.17 8.15
C GLY A 543 -33.85 -7.02 8.21
N TRP A 544 -32.98 -6.90 7.20
CA TRP A 544 -32.00 -5.82 7.06
C TRP A 544 -32.58 -4.66 6.27
N SER A 545 -33.60 -3.99 6.83
CA SER A 545 -34.24 -2.82 6.21
C SER A 545 -33.42 -1.52 6.29
N HIS A 546 -32.15 -1.60 6.70
CA HIS A 546 -31.29 -0.47 6.98
C HIS A 546 -31.10 0.45 5.77
N ASP A 547 -31.33 1.74 6.00
CA ASP A 547 -31.10 2.84 5.06
C ASP A 547 -29.67 3.36 5.14
N LEU A 548 -29.00 3.15 6.28
CA LEU A 548 -27.61 3.53 6.53
C LEU A 548 -26.93 2.40 7.29
N LEU A 549 -25.67 2.13 6.97
CA LEU A 549 -24.86 1.08 7.57
C LEU A 549 -23.41 1.55 7.64
N VAL A 550 -22.75 1.41 8.79
CA VAL A 550 -21.37 1.85 9.00
C VAL A 550 -20.67 0.90 9.96
N TYR A 551 -19.39 0.62 9.72
CA TYR A 551 -18.56 -0.21 10.60
C TYR A 551 -17.50 0.67 11.24
N ASP A 552 -17.28 0.53 12.55
CA ASP A 552 -16.36 1.40 13.28
C ASP A 552 -14.89 0.96 13.23
N GLY A 553 -14.62 -0.25 12.74
CA GLY A 553 -13.28 -0.85 12.76
C GLY A 553 -12.99 -1.67 14.03
N TYR A 554 -13.80 -1.53 15.07
CA TYR A 554 -13.58 -2.11 16.42
C TYR A 554 -14.61 -3.19 16.75
N GLY A 555 -15.12 -3.87 15.72
CA GLY A 555 -16.09 -4.95 15.90
C GLY A 555 -17.53 -4.48 16.07
N SER A 556 -17.87 -3.21 15.86
CA SER A 556 -19.26 -2.76 15.89
C SER A 556 -19.76 -2.30 14.52
N LEU A 557 -20.85 -2.91 14.07
CA LEU A 557 -21.63 -2.47 12.92
C LEU A 557 -22.83 -1.67 13.41
N PHE A 558 -22.95 -0.43 12.98
CA PHE A 558 -24.09 0.44 13.27
C PHE A 558 -24.96 0.61 12.04
N GLY A 559 -26.25 0.82 12.25
CA GLY A 559 -27.13 1.15 11.16
C GLY A 559 -28.39 1.87 11.61
N ARG A 560 -29.03 2.51 10.64
CA ARG A 560 -30.36 3.10 10.80
C ARG A 560 -31.36 2.30 9.98
N ALA A 561 -32.40 1.81 10.63
CA ALA A 561 -33.55 1.18 9.97
C ALA A 561 -34.80 1.99 10.30
N GLY A 562 -35.27 2.83 9.36
CA GLY A 562 -36.30 3.83 9.69
C GLY A 562 -35.80 4.84 10.73
N GLY A 563 -36.56 5.07 11.80
CA GLY A 563 -36.15 5.95 12.90
C GLY A 563 -35.35 5.26 14.01
N THR A 564 -35.03 3.97 13.86
CA THR A 564 -34.36 3.16 14.89
C THR A 564 -32.85 3.08 14.63
N TRP A 565 -32.05 3.31 15.67
CA TRP A 565 -30.59 3.16 15.66
C TRP A 565 -30.18 1.82 16.27
N LEU A 566 -29.49 1.00 15.48
CA LEU A 566 -29.10 -0.36 15.83
C LEU A 566 -27.58 -0.52 15.83
N ARG A 567 -27.08 -1.40 16.71
CA ARG A 567 -25.69 -1.88 16.77
C ARG A 567 -25.65 -3.40 16.76
N TYR A 568 -24.62 -3.96 16.12
CA TYR A 568 -24.31 -5.39 16.06
C TYR A 568 -22.82 -5.59 16.35
N THR A 569 -22.45 -6.71 16.97
CA THR A 569 -21.06 -7.14 17.13
C THR A 569 -20.63 -7.97 15.92
N VAL A 570 -19.53 -7.58 15.27
CA VAL A 570 -18.89 -8.30 14.16
C VAL A 570 -17.77 -9.15 14.72
N THR A 571 -17.87 -10.48 14.62
CA THR A 571 -16.90 -11.40 15.27
C THR A 571 -15.83 -11.94 14.33
N LYS A 572 -15.92 -11.66 13.02
CA LYS A 572 -14.99 -12.15 11.99
C LYS A 572 -14.75 -11.09 10.91
N ALA A 573 -13.55 -11.08 10.33
CA ALA A 573 -13.23 -10.28 9.14
C ALA A 573 -14.13 -10.57 7.93
N LYS A 574 -14.53 -11.83 7.73
CA LYS A 574 -15.41 -12.28 6.65
C LYS A 574 -16.67 -12.95 7.20
N PRO A 575 -17.67 -12.19 7.66
CA PRO A 575 -18.91 -12.75 8.19
C PRO A 575 -19.58 -13.68 7.16
N ALA A 576 -19.91 -14.90 7.56
CA ALA A 576 -20.56 -15.89 6.71
C ALA A 576 -21.93 -16.30 7.25
N ASP A 577 -22.11 -16.29 8.57
CA ASP A 577 -23.39 -16.59 9.23
C ASP A 577 -23.75 -15.45 10.20
N PRO A 578 -24.83 -14.68 9.96
CA PRO A 578 -25.24 -13.59 10.85
C PRO A 578 -25.53 -14.03 12.27
N ALA A 579 -26.02 -15.26 12.47
CA ALA A 579 -26.40 -15.73 13.80
C ALA A 579 -25.17 -15.91 14.72
N THR A 580 -23.98 -16.05 14.15
CA THR A 580 -22.72 -16.21 14.90
C THR A 580 -21.73 -15.07 14.65
N ASP A 581 -21.85 -14.40 13.51
CA ASP A 581 -20.86 -13.45 13.02
C ASP A 581 -21.32 -11.98 13.11
N LEU A 582 -22.63 -11.74 13.22
CA LEU A 582 -23.28 -10.43 13.39
C LEU A 582 -24.26 -10.47 14.58
N ILE A 583 -23.71 -10.60 15.77
CA ILE A 583 -24.45 -10.90 17.00
C ILE A 583 -24.80 -9.64 17.81
N ASP A 584 -25.36 -9.82 19.00
CA ASP A 584 -25.63 -8.75 19.98
C ASP A 584 -26.42 -7.56 19.42
N ARG A 585 -27.44 -7.84 18.60
CA ARG A 585 -28.33 -6.80 18.07
C ARG A 585 -28.89 -5.95 19.20
N THR A 586 -28.39 -4.73 19.30
CA THR A 586 -28.71 -3.76 20.35
C THR A 586 -29.46 -2.59 19.74
N GLU A 587 -30.59 -2.23 20.32
CA GLU A 587 -31.33 -1.02 19.99
C GLU A 587 -30.82 0.13 20.86
N ILE A 588 -30.08 1.05 20.24
CA ILE A 588 -29.50 2.20 20.94
C ILE A 588 -30.57 3.27 21.14
N VAL A 589 -31.33 3.55 20.08
CA VAL A 589 -32.49 4.44 20.07
C VAL A 589 -33.63 3.77 19.31
N SER A 590 -34.79 3.67 19.95
CA SER A 590 -35.97 2.97 19.41
C SER A 590 -36.70 3.72 18.30
N SER A 591 -36.65 5.06 18.32
CA SER A 591 -37.30 5.95 17.34
C SER A 591 -36.69 7.35 17.36
N GLY A 592 -36.82 8.10 16.27
CA GLY A 592 -36.38 9.50 16.17
C GLY A 592 -34.92 9.70 15.78
N PHE A 593 -34.20 8.64 15.41
CA PHE A 593 -32.84 8.72 14.85
C PHE A 593 -32.89 8.98 13.33
N ASP A 594 -33.49 10.10 12.92
CA ASP A 594 -33.79 10.40 11.51
C ASP A 594 -32.67 11.17 10.80
N VAL A 595 -31.42 10.71 10.96
CA VAL A 595 -30.26 11.36 10.33
C VAL A 595 -30.16 11.02 8.83
N PRO A 596 -30.01 11.99 7.91
CA PRO A 596 -29.86 11.73 6.47
C PRO A 596 -28.55 11.03 6.08
N THR A 597 -27.49 11.20 6.87
CA THR A 597 -26.18 10.61 6.61
C THR A 597 -25.60 10.03 7.90
N LEU A 598 -24.70 9.06 7.78
CA LEU A 598 -24.01 8.45 8.91
C LEU A 598 -22.66 7.92 8.46
N THR A 599 -21.63 8.13 9.27
CA THR A 599 -20.32 7.49 9.14
C THR A 599 -19.75 7.17 10.53
N ALA A 600 -18.82 6.22 10.62
CA ALA A 600 -18.09 5.94 11.84
C ALA A 600 -16.71 6.61 11.79
N THR A 601 -16.26 7.14 12.93
CA THR A 601 -15.00 7.88 13.05
C THR A 601 -14.02 7.25 14.04
N GLY A 602 -14.43 6.19 14.72
CA GLY A 602 -13.64 5.42 15.69
C GLY A 602 -14.53 4.53 16.55
N GLU A 603 -13.94 3.88 17.55
CA GLU A 603 -14.61 2.92 18.44
C GLU A 603 -15.90 3.48 19.05
N GLY A 604 -17.06 2.97 18.63
CA GLY A 604 -18.36 3.45 19.08
C GLY A 604 -18.68 4.91 18.75
N ARG A 605 -17.92 5.57 17.88
CA ARG A 605 -18.05 6.99 17.56
C ARG A 605 -18.55 7.18 16.14
N LEU A 606 -19.62 7.98 16.00
CA LEU A 606 -20.28 8.22 14.73
C LEU A 606 -20.41 9.71 14.45
N LEU A 607 -20.49 10.05 13.17
CA LEU A 607 -20.74 11.38 12.67
C LEU A 607 -21.94 11.36 11.72
N ALA A 608 -22.84 12.32 11.88
CA ALA A 608 -24.04 12.42 11.06
C ALA A 608 -24.37 13.87 10.75
N THR A 609 -25.02 14.11 9.61
CA THR A 609 -25.69 15.40 9.37
C THR A 609 -27.14 15.35 9.82
N TYR A 610 -27.76 16.53 9.95
CA TYR A 610 -29.18 16.68 10.21
C TYR A 610 -29.82 17.60 9.17
N THR A 611 -31.13 17.48 8.97
CA THR A 611 -31.87 18.22 7.91
C THR A 611 -31.89 19.74 8.14
N ASP A 612 -31.67 20.20 9.38
CA ASP A 612 -31.50 21.62 9.72
C ASP A 612 -30.08 22.15 9.48
N GLY A 613 -29.20 21.31 8.91
CA GLY A 613 -27.86 21.67 8.49
C GLY A 613 -26.78 21.49 9.54
N LYS A 614 -27.07 20.80 10.64
CA LYS A 614 -26.08 20.47 11.68
C LYS A 614 -25.14 19.35 11.27
N LEU A 615 -23.95 19.38 11.85
CA LEU A 615 -23.04 18.24 11.97
C LEU A 615 -23.04 17.77 13.42
N ILE A 616 -23.27 16.48 13.65
CA ILE A 616 -23.48 15.91 14.97
C ILE A 616 -22.54 14.73 15.17
N ALA A 617 -21.80 14.75 16.27
CA ALA A 617 -21.05 13.61 16.78
C ALA A 617 -21.91 12.81 17.77
N TYR A 618 -21.86 11.49 17.65
CA TYR A 618 -22.43 10.55 18.59
C TYR A 618 -21.34 9.66 19.17
N THR A 619 -21.47 9.31 20.44
CA THR A 619 -20.73 8.18 21.04
C THR A 619 -21.76 7.19 21.54
N ALA A 620 -21.62 5.91 21.24
CA ALA A 620 -22.51 4.86 21.70
C ALA A 620 -21.77 3.59 22.06
N VAL A 621 -22.01 3.13 23.28
CA VAL A 621 -21.43 1.90 23.85
C VAL A 621 -22.49 0.81 23.93
N GLY A 622 -23.76 1.17 24.20
CA GLY A 622 -24.85 0.23 24.35
C GLY A 622 -26.24 0.87 24.41
N ALA A 623 -27.25 0.08 24.76
CA ALA A 623 -28.63 0.58 24.88
C ALA A 623 -28.73 1.67 25.96
N ASN A 624 -29.19 2.87 25.57
CA ASN A 624 -29.24 4.07 26.41
C ASN A 624 -27.89 4.56 26.95
N ASP A 625 -26.77 4.00 26.48
CA ASP A 625 -25.42 4.45 26.80
C ASP A 625 -24.84 5.13 25.55
N TRP A 626 -25.33 6.34 25.31
CA TRP A 626 -24.91 7.17 24.20
C TRP A 626 -24.95 8.66 24.54
N SER A 627 -24.16 9.43 23.81
CA SER A 627 -24.07 10.88 23.93
C SER A 627 -24.13 11.55 22.56
N ARG A 628 -24.43 12.85 22.56
CA ARG A 628 -24.53 13.69 21.37
C ARG A 628 -23.81 15.01 21.59
N ALA A 629 -23.03 15.44 20.60
CA ALA A 629 -22.44 16.77 20.54
C ALA A 629 -22.70 17.40 19.16
N ASP A 630 -23.20 18.64 19.13
CA ASP A 630 -23.38 19.38 17.89
C ASP A 630 -22.04 20.06 17.53
N LEU A 631 -21.35 19.54 16.52
CA LEU A 631 -20.06 20.07 16.06
C LEU A 631 -20.24 21.34 15.21
N ALA A 632 -21.32 21.40 14.42
CA ALA A 632 -21.68 22.57 13.63
C ALA A 632 -23.19 22.81 13.68
N THR A 633 -23.61 24.08 13.74
CA THR A 633 -25.03 24.47 13.81
C THR A 633 -25.69 24.67 12.45
N SER A 634 -24.92 24.74 11.37
CA SER A 634 -25.38 24.99 9.99
C SER A 634 -24.30 24.61 8.97
N GLY A 635 -24.62 24.60 7.68
CA GLY A 635 -23.65 24.40 6.59
C GLY A 635 -23.52 22.96 6.07
N TRP A 636 -24.28 22.02 6.66
CA TRP A 636 -24.23 20.59 6.31
C TRP A 636 -25.55 20.03 5.73
N ALA A 637 -26.52 20.90 5.43
CA ALA A 637 -27.87 20.50 5.01
C ALA A 637 -27.91 19.85 3.61
N ASP A 638 -26.91 20.14 2.78
CA ASP A 638 -26.77 19.65 1.41
C ASP A 638 -25.95 18.36 1.30
N ALA A 639 -25.47 17.83 2.43
CA ALA A 639 -24.78 16.55 2.48
C ALA A 639 -25.74 15.40 2.14
N THR A 640 -25.37 14.61 1.13
CA THR A 640 -26.06 13.39 0.71
C THR A 640 -25.37 12.12 1.18
N SER A 641 -24.07 12.20 1.48
CA SER A 641 -23.30 11.11 2.08
C SER A 641 -22.17 11.67 2.93
N LEU A 642 -21.83 10.93 3.98
CA LEU A 642 -20.63 11.12 4.79
C LEU A 642 -19.82 9.82 4.78
N PHE A 643 -18.51 9.95 4.71
CA PHE A 643 -17.60 8.83 4.97
C PHE A 643 -16.35 9.32 5.70
N SER A 644 -15.73 8.43 6.46
CA SER A 644 -14.51 8.69 7.22
C SER A 644 -13.74 7.38 7.38
N PRO A 645 -12.41 7.37 7.20
CA PRO A 645 -11.57 6.25 7.66
C PRO A 645 -11.31 6.31 9.18
N GLY A 646 -11.70 7.39 9.86
CA GLY A 646 -11.29 7.73 11.22
C GLY A 646 -10.25 8.86 11.27
N GLY A 647 -9.59 9.03 12.43
CA GLY A 647 -8.44 9.93 12.60
C GLY A 647 -8.73 11.43 12.50
N GLY A 648 -10.00 11.84 12.35
CA GLY A 648 -10.40 13.23 12.13
C GLY A 648 -10.56 13.65 10.67
N LEU A 649 -10.46 12.70 9.75
CA LEU A 649 -10.72 12.93 8.34
C LEU A 649 -12.18 12.67 8.03
N TYR A 650 -12.93 13.70 7.66
CA TYR A 650 -14.33 13.57 7.27
C TYR A 650 -14.52 13.99 5.82
N TYR A 651 -15.39 13.30 5.09
CA TYR A 651 -15.70 13.64 3.71
C TYR A 651 -17.18 13.78 3.53
N ARG A 652 -17.57 14.88 2.89
CA ARG A 652 -18.96 15.22 2.62
C ARG A 652 -19.20 15.19 1.11
N ARG A 653 -20.17 14.40 0.67
CA ARG A 653 -20.67 14.41 -0.71
C ARG A 653 -21.95 15.25 -0.81
N ASP A 654 -22.00 16.22 -1.72
CA ASP A 654 -23.21 16.98 -2.01
C ASP A 654 -24.12 16.31 -3.05
N ALA A 655 -25.28 16.91 -3.35
CA ALA A 655 -26.22 16.40 -4.35
C ALA A 655 -25.68 16.40 -5.79
N ASN A 656 -24.67 17.23 -6.10
CA ASN A 656 -24.00 17.27 -7.39
C ASN A 656 -22.91 16.18 -7.50
N GLY A 657 -22.71 15.39 -6.44
CA GLY A 657 -21.67 14.37 -6.36
C GLY A 657 -20.28 14.93 -6.09
N VAL A 658 -20.19 16.17 -5.62
CA VAL A 658 -18.94 16.83 -5.21
C VAL A 658 -18.57 16.40 -3.80
N VAL A 659 -17.35 15.88 -3.62
CA VAL A 659 -16.78 15.54 -2.31
C VAL A 659 -15.86 16.65 -1.82
N THR A 660 -16.08 17.10 -0.58
CA THR A 660 -15.21 18.03 0.15
C THR A 660 -14.64 17.32 1.38
N GLY A 661 -13.34 17.43 1.60
CA GLY A 661 -12.66 16.90 2.77
C GLY A 661 -12.66 17.90 3.92
N TYR A 662 -12.63 17.40 5.14
CA TYR A 662 -12.52 18.18 6.36
C TYR A 662 -11.52 17.49 7.29
N VAL A 663 -10.69 18.29 7.95
CA VAL A 663 -9.81 17.82 9.01
C VAL A 663 -10.31 18.41 10.32
N ASP A 664 -10.62 17.54 11.25
CA ASP A 664 -10.84 17.85 12.65
C ASP A 664 -9.57 17.49 13.43
N THR A 665 -8.86 18.50 13.93
CA THR A 665 -7.58 18.27 14.61
C THR A 665 -7.74 17.64 15.99
N SER A 666 -8.94 17.69 16.55
CA SER A 666 -9.30 17.12 17.85
C SER A 666 -10.64 16.40 17.75
N PRO A 667 -10.74 15.32 16.97
CA PRO A 667 -12.00 14.75 16.46
C PRO A 667 -12.96 14.16 17.50
N PHE A 668 -12.59 14.28 18.76
CA PHE A 668 -13.07 13.51 19.88
C PHE A 668 -13.33 14.37 21.10
N ASN A 669 -13.13 15.69 21.00
CA ASN A 669 -13.40 16.69 22.03
C ASN A 669 -14.87 17.14 22.09
N GLY A 670 -15.72 16.66 21.16
CA GLY A 670 -17.12 17.07 21.03
C GLY A 670 -17.32 18.52 20.56
N SER A 671 -16.30 19.14 19.96
CA SER A 671 -16.30 20.51 19.45
C SER A 671 -15.96 20.51 17.96
N GLY A 672 -16.68 21.30 17.15
CA GLY A 672 -16.30 21.50 15.75
C GLY A 672 -15.47 22.75 15.49
N THR A 673 -14.91 23.38 16.54
CA THR A 673 -14.18 24.67 16.41
C THR A 673 -12.88 24.56 15.63
N ASP A 674 -12.33 23.35 15.53
CA ASP A 674 -11.10 23.03 14.82
C ASP A 674 -11.34 22.11 13.60
N ILE A 675 -12.56 22.08 13.09
CA ILE A 675 -12.90 21.50 11.79
C ILE A 675 -12.52 22.51 10.70
N THR A 676 -11.60 22.10 9.84
CA THR A 676 -11.12 22.90 8.71
C THR A 676 -11.43 22.20 7.39
N PRO A 677 -12.12 22.86 6.45
CA PRO A 677 -12.34 22.29 5.13
C PRO A 677 -11.03 22.31 4.33
N TYR A 678 -10.83 21.26 3.54
CA TYR A 678 -9.83 21.25 2.48
C TYR A 678 -10.44 20.64 1.22
N THR A 679 -9.99 21.10 0.07
CA THR A 679 -10.35 20.46 -1.19
C THR A 679 -9.24 19.46 -1.52
N PRO A 680 -9.54 18.15 -1.60
CA PRO A 680 -8.61 17.18 -2.13
C PRO A 680 -7.96 17.65 -3.42
N THR A 681 -6.64 17.65 -3.49
CA THR A 681 -5.90 18.05 -4.70
C THR A 681 -6.02 16.98 -5.80
N GLY A 682 -6.35 17.35 -7.04
CA GLY A 682 -6.46 16.41 -8.18
C GLY A 682 -7.79 16.51 -8.93
N THR A 683 -7.86 15.91 -10.14
CA THR A 683 -9.02 16.03 -11.03
C THR A 683 -10.29 15.38 -10.46
N THR A 684 -11.31 16.23 -10.35
CA THR A 684 -12.74 16.00 -10.04
C THR A 684 -13.08 15.43 -8.66
N SER A 685 -13.39 16.35 -7.75
CA SER A 685 -14.26 16.09 -6.60
C SER A 685 -15.66 15.62 -7.00
N SER A 686 -16.05 15.66 -8.28
CA SER A 686 -17.31 15.12 -8.82
C SER A 686 -17.22 13.65 -9.25
N GLY A 687 -18.38 13.04 -9.52
CA GLY A 687 -18.48 11.67 -10.06
C GLY A 687 -18.49 10.55 -9.01
N TRP A 688 -18.63 10.90 -7.73
CA TRP A 688 -18.75 9.92 -6.65
C TRP A 688 -20.15 9.30 -6.59
N ASP A 689 -20.20 8.02 -6.26
CA ASP A 689 -21.46 7.29 -6.03
C ASP A 689 -22.27 7.88 -4.87
N PRO A 690 -23.61 7.70 -4.87
CA PRO A 690 -24.48 8.22 -3.82
C PRO A 690 -24.33 7.47 -2.48
N ILE A 691 -24.00 6.19 -2.51
CA ILE A 691 -23.73 5.38 -1.33
C ILE A 691 -22.22 5.17 -1.26
N LEU A 692 -21.61 5.63 -0.17
CA LEU A 692 -20.16 5.59 0.05
C LEU A 692 -19.83 5.04 1.43
N SER A 693 -18.75 4.28 1.52
CA SER A 693 -18.17 3.83 2.77
C SER A 693 -16.64 3.78 2.63
N ALA A 694 -15.93 4.30 3.62
CA ALA A 694 -14.48 4.19 3.69
C ALA A 694 -14.08 2.98 4.54
N GLN A 695 -12.94 2.38 4.22
CA GLN A 695 -12.29 1.40 5.08
C GLN A 695 -11.84 2.09 6.38
N PRO A 696 -12.27 1.61 7.56
CA PRO A 696 -11.79 2.14 8.82
C PRO A 696 -10.29 1.88 8.98
N HIS A 697 -9.55 2.83 9.57
CA HIS A 697 -8.12 2.69 9.85
C HIS A 697 -7.78 1.45 10.70
N ASN A 698 -8.71 1.02 11.56
CA ASN A 698 -8.57 -0.15 12.43
C ASN A 698 -9.20 -1.42 11.86
N SER A 699 -9.54 -1.43 10.57
CA SER A 699 -10.04 -2.64 9.93
C SER A 699 -9.02 -3.78 10.02
N TRP A 700 -9.52 -5.02 10.06
CA TRP A 700 -8.67 -6.21 10.07
C TRP A 700 -7.68 -6.19 8.90
N PRO A 701 -6.39 -6.48 9.13
CA PRO A 701 -5.39 -6.43 8.07
C PRO A 701 -5.64 -7.53 7.03
N ASP A 702 -5.35 -7.22 5.78
CA ASP A 702 -5.14 -8.22 4.75
C ASP A 702 -3.77 -8.87 5.00
N ASN A 703 -3.78 -10.10 5.50
CA ASN A 703 -2.56 -10.85 5.78
C ASN A 703 -1.77 -11.26 4.52
N THR A 704 -2.26 -10.93 3.32
CA THR A 704 -1.62 -11.28 2.04
C THR A 704 -0.89 -10.14 1.34
N ARG A 705 -1.02 -8.88 1.81
CA ARG A 705 -0.36 -7.73 1.17
C ARG A 705 1.00 -7.41 1.81
N ARG A 706 2.07 -7.46 1.01
CA ARG A 706 3.27 -6.63 1.22
C ARG A 706 2.90 -5.19 0.81
N PHE A 707 3.23 -4.19 1.63
CA PHE A 707 2.82 -2.79 1.42
C PHE A 707 3.88 -1.96 0.70
#